data_AF-A0A937MV61-F1
#
_entry.id   AF-A0A937MV61-F1
#
_cell.length_a   1.000
_cell.length_b   1.000
_cell.length_c   1.000
_cell.angle_alpha   90.00
_cell.angle_beta   90.00
_cell.angle_gamma   90.00
#
_symmetry.space_group_name_H-M   'P 1'
#
loop_
_entity.id
_entity.type
_entity.pdbx_description
1 polymer ?
#
loop_
_entity_poly.entity_id
_entity_poly.type
_entity_poly.pdbx_seq_one_letter_code
_entity_poly.pdbx_strand_id
1 'polypeptide(L)'
;MIKTDNLIHALTREGSLSFAGNIDFATELEKKIPDLETLEQEGSTLFFENGSASVANTRIIVSPTGHIVFFNEEGRRFLCSDPEGNPLHEALWSQDENTGATQLALARMQLDNRQWVGIKPRAKTFSTQIDISTHDGWEKMSIDNLREKAAEAWRVPFSEVKYFYNDEHMVHQGEGKYNIQLTKDALYALHEGTFDKSMFISFMFQVNWARLDLIPVVELFQSTLPGTGGAVFEFIWGIYNDQSREEELPPLKYRGLPTYPSKEAFNIFSAFFTAQGPEGKDIRKLFMDPMTSHEITWTPQKHAPVRYFSDSQKLAITAQDGYLYKVTVYDDPITFPYTNCEGIRKPPIEREVRVGTQSFTLLEGERGREIAFNPVWNLRPQTYPTKLATKYPFTWKWFFNGEPPVVDPIKVQYTVPFYPEGAADIDESSLQPMVLDQIFYYMEMAPAMPHRLEKIDKVLIHTFDTVLAGCIDCTKEREYTVLYSDNEFAQKNAQLLWNYAASRDQLDNLQKVSFLPEAEHIAHAYSTQYGLIFKWIPFMYHPDREACENMLQALTGALLPGGFLYLVGPRPLQGLFEHYGLDTLYNDPVHNMPFFRQHLKMCPENQVHPDLCVFLLEKKAPEEKKEIQPASDQATSNFDGTVPQMRGFRRDN
;
A
#
# COMPACT_ATOMS: atom_id res chain seq x y z
N MET A 1 16.59 -29.86 -22.93
CA MET A 1 16.15 -30.91 -22.00
C MET A 1 16.34 -30.37 -20.60
N ILE A 2 15.26 -30.22 -19.84
CA ILE A 2 15.30 -29.75 -18.45
C ILE A 2 16.03 -30.82 -17.63
N LYS A 3 17.04 -30.40 -16.85
CA LYS A 3 17.80 -31.33 -16.00
C LYS A 3 17.00 -31.60 -14.73
N THR A 4 16.81 -32.87 -14.39
CA THR A 4 16.19 -33.32 -13.13
C THR A 4 16.81 -32.63 -11.91
N ASP A 5 18.13 -32.47 -11.89
CA ASP A 5 18.86 -31.76 -10.83
C ASP A 5 18.37 -30.33 -10.61
N ASN A 6 17.95 -29.62 -11.67
CA ASN A 6 17.44 -28.25 -11.55
C ASN A 6 16.06 -28.23 -10.86
N LEU A 7 15.22 -29.24 -11.12
CA LEU A 7 13.91 -29.38 -10.49
C LEU A 7 14.07 -29.69 -9.00
N ILE A 8 14.97 -30.62 -8.67
CA ILE A 8 15.29 -30.96 -7.28
C ILE A 8 15.87 -29.74 -6.55
N HIS A 9 16.80 -29.01 -7.18
CA HIS A 9 17.37 -27.79 -6.62
C HIS A 9 16.30 -26.73 -6.34
N ALA A 10 15.39 -26.48 -7.28
CA ALA A 10 14.30 -25.51 -7.08
C ALA A 10 13.36 -25.92 -5.93
N LEU A 11 13.03 -27.20 -5.82
CA LEU A 11 12.15 -27.75 -4.80
C LEU A 11 12.77 -27.70 -3.39
N THR A 12 14.08 -27.97 -3.29
CA THR A 12 14.79 -28.14 -2.01
C THR A 12 15.61 -26.91 -1.60
N ARG A 13 15.61 -25.84 -2.41
CA ARG A 13 16.34 -24.62 -2.11
C ARG A 13 15.92 -24.03 -0.76
N GLU A 14 16.92 -23.61 0.01
CA GLU A 14 16.71 -22.95 1.29
C GLU A 14 15.80 -21.72 1.14
N GLY A 15 14.79 -21.62 2.00
CA GLY A 15 13.80 -20.54 2.00
C GLY A 15 12.63 -20.74 1.04
N SER A 16 12.66 -21.73 0.13
CA SER A 16 11.53 -22.03 -0.79
C SER A 16 10.28 -22.47 -0.04
N LEU A 17 10.45 -23.31 0.99
CA LEU A 17 9.35 -23.88 1.77
C LEU A 17 9.44 -23.46 3.24
N SER A 18 8.30 -23.15 3.84
CA SER A 18 8.15 -22.80 5.26
C SER A 18 7.00 -23.53 5.93
N PHE A 19 6.02 -23.98 5.15
CA PHE A 19 4.89 -24.71 5.69
C PHE A 19 5.27 -26.18 5.89
N ALA A 20 5.15 -26.69 7.11
CA ALA A 20 5.50 -28.07 7.45
C ALA A 20 4.85 -29.09 6.51
N GLY A 21 3.55 -28.92 6.20
CA GLY A 21 2.85 -29.79 5.26
C GLY A 21 3.46 -29.83 3.86
N ASN A 22 4.01 -28.72 3.38
CA ASN A 22 4.66 -28.68 2.07
C ASN A 22 6.07 -29.30 2.08
N ILE A 23 6.77 -29.25 3.21
CA ILE A 23 8.10 -29.87 3.37
C ILE A 23 7.98 -31.39 3.23
N ASP A 24 6.96 -31.99 3.84
CA ASP A 24 6.70 -33.43 3.74
C ASP A 24 6.44 -33.83 2.28
N PHE A 25 5.54 -33.13 1.59
CA PHE A 25 5.26 -33.37 0.17
C PHE A 25 6.49 -33.19 -0.72
N ALA A 26 7.29 -32.15 -0.48
CA ALA A 26 8.50 -31.89 -1.25
C ALA A 26 9.53 -33.02 -1.09
N THR A 27 9.69 -33.55 0.13
CA THR A 27 10.60 -34.67 0.43
C THR A 27 10.19 -35.95 -0.30
N GLU A 28 8.88 -36.20 -0.43
CA GLU A 28 8.38 -37.33 -1.19
C GLU A 28 8.51 -37.11 -2.70
N LEU A 29 8.16 -35.91 -3.17
CA LEU A 29 8.25 -35.56 -4.59
C LEU A 29 9.68 -35.62 -5.09
N GLU A 30 10.65 -35.12 -4.34
CA GLU A 30 12.09 -35.18 -4.66
C GLU A 30 12.53 -36.60 -5.09
N LYS A 31 12.09 -37.62 -4.35
CA LYS A 31 12.41 -39.02 -4.63
C LYS A 31 11.76 -39.54 -5.91
N LYS A 32 10.61 -38.98 -6.29
CA LYS A 32 9.83 -39.38 -7.46
C LYS A 32 10.28 -38.66 -8.74
N ILE A 33 10.86 -37.46 -8.67
CA ILE A 33 11.23 -36.65 -9.86
C ILE A 33 12.00 -37.45 -10.93
N PRO A 34 13.00 -38.29 -10.58
CA PRO A 34 13.76 -39.05 -11.59
C PRO A 34 12.91 -40.04 -12.40
N ASP A 35 11.78 -40.49 -11.85
CA ASP A 35 10.92 -41.51 -12.43
C ASP A 35 9.67 -40.93 -13.12
N LEU A 36 9.49 -39.60 -13.10
CA LEU A 36 8.34 -38.95 -13.74
C LEU A 36 8.43 -39.02 -15.28
N GLU A 37 7.30 -39.32 -15.90
CA GLU A 37 7.14 -39.24 -17.36
C GLU A 37 7.02 -37.78 -17.80
N THR A 38 7.41 -37.48 -19.04
CA THR A 38 7.41 -36.10 -19.57
C THR A 38 6.58 -35.96 -20.83
N LEU A 39 5.86 -34.83 -20.93
CA LEU A 39 5.07 -34.45 -22.10
C LEU A 39 5.28 -32.97 -22.42
N GLU A 40 5.60 -32.67 -23.68
CA GLU A 40 5.64 -31.30 -24.20
C GLU A 40 4.25 -30.90 -24.69
N GLN A 41 3.69 -29.84 -24.12
CA GLN A 41 2.37 -29.31 -24.48
C GLN A 41 2.38 -27.78 -24.45
N GLU A 42 2.01 -27.15 -25.57
CA GLU A 42 1.91 -25.69 -25.70
C GLU A 42 3.18 -24.92 -25.29
N GLY A 43 4.35 -25.53 -25.49
CA GLY A 43 5.65 -24.97 -25.11
C GLY A 43 6.00 -25.12 -23.63
N SER A 44 5.17 -25.82 -22.86
CA SER A 44 5.46 -26.23 -21.49
C SER A 44 5.85 -27.71 -21.44
N THR A 45 6.69 -28.07 -20.49
CA THR A 45 7.02 -29.47 -20.18
C THR A 45 6.29 -29.89 -18.92
N LEU A 46 5.42 -30.90 -19.02
CA LEU A 46 4.69 -31.51 -17.92
C LEU A 46 5.48 -32.73 -17.42
N PHE A 47 5.58 -32.89 -16.10
CA PHE A 47 6.11 -34.07 -15.44
C PHE A 47 5.00 -34.73 -14.62
N PHE A 48 4.71 -35.99 -14.88
CA PHE A 48 3.55 -36.67 -14.32
C PHE A 48 3.82 -38.14 -14.00
N GLU A 49 3.00 -38.69 -13.11
CA GLU A 49 3.04 -40.10 -12.70
C GLU A 49 2.16 -40.95 -13.63
N ASN A 50 2.65 -42.10 -14.08
CA ASN A 50 1.88 -43.20 -14.67
C ASN A 50 0.98 -42.83 -15.88
N GLY A 51 1.51 -42.99 -17.10
CA GLY A 51 0.70 -43.12 -18.33
C GLY A 51 0.44 -41.81 -19.07
N SER A 52 -0.67 -41.12 -18.78
CA SER A 52 -1.04 -39.88 -19.50
C SER A 52 -1.22 -38.71 -18.55
N ALA A 53 -0.69 -37.54 -18.92
CA ALA A 53 -0.81 -36.33 -18.12
C ALA A 53 -2.29 -35.95 -17.86
N SER A 54 -2.58 -35.67 -16.59
CA SER A 54 -3.87 -35.20 -16.08
C SER A 54 -3.63 -34.32 -14.85
N VAL A 55 -4.65 -33.62 -14.37
CA VAL A 55 -4.52 -32.81 -13.14
C VAL A 55 -4.11 -33.67 -11.94
N ALA A 56 -4.66 -34.88 -11.81
CA ALA A 56 -4.46 -35.75 -10.65
C ALA A 56 -3.05 -36.36 -10.56
N ASN A 57 -2.33 -36.49 -11.68
CA ASN A 57 -1.01 -37.13 -11.73
C ASN A 57 0.13 -36.21 -12.17
N THR A 58 -0.16 -34.98 -12.63
CA THR A 58 0.87 -33.98 -12.93
C THR A 58 1.43 -33.43 -11.63
N ARG A 59 2.76 -33.50 -11.46
CA ARG A 59 3.47 -33.02 -10.26
C ARG A 59 4.30 -31.78 -10.52
N ILE A 60 4.76 -31.58 -11.76
CA ILE A 60 5.59 -30.42 -12.12
C ILE A 60 5.17 -29.91 -13.50
N ILE A 61 5.08 -28.60 -13.64
CA ILE A 61 4.98 -27.92 -14.93
C ILE A 61 6.14 -26.94 -15.05
N VAL A 62 6.91 -27.06 -16.13
CA VAL A 62 7.89 -26.06 -16.53
C VAL A 62 7.34 -25.27 -17.71
N SER A 63 7.06 -23.99 -17.46
CA SER A 63 6.46 -23.08 -18.43
C SER A 63 7.44 -22.69 -19.56
N PRO A 64 6.96 -22.06 -20.66
CA PRO A 64 7.84 -21.60 -21.75
C PRO A 64 8.85 -20.55 -21.32
N THR A 65 8.60 -19.86 -20.20
CA THR A 65 9.51 -18.88 -19.59
C THR A 65 10.53 -19.53 -18.64
N GLY A 66 10.50 -20.86 -18.50
CA GLY A 66 11.37 -21.66 -17.64
C GLY A 66 10.93 -21.73 -16.17
N HIS A 67 9.86 -21.02 -15.78
CA HIS A 67 9.35 -21.05 -14.41
C HIS A 67 8.77 -22.43 -14.10
N ILE A 68 8.97 -22.87 -12.87
CA ILE A 68 8.65 -24.23 -12.40
C ILE A 68 7.52 -24.14 -11.37
N VAL A 69 6.43 -24.85 -11.63
CA VAL A 69 5.30 -24.98 -10.71
C VAL A 69 5.23 -26.41 -10.20
N PHE A 70 5.15 -26.58 -8.89
CA PHE A 70 5.03 -27.87 -8.21
C PHE A 70 3.62 -28.05 -7.66
N PHE A 71 3.08 -29.26 -7.83
CA PHE A 71 1.73 -29.64 -7.45
C PHE A 71 1.75 -30.74 -6.39
N ASN A 72 0.84 -30.65 -5.44
CA ASN A 72 0.63 -31.70 -4.44
C ASN A 72 -0.16 -32.89 -5.05
N GLU A 73 -0.50 -33.86 -4.22
CA GLU A 73 -1.22 -35.06 -4.66
C GLU A 73 -2.62 -34.78 -5.21
N GLU A 74 -3.25 -33.69 -4.76
CA GLU A 74 -4.56 -33.22 -5.20
C GLU A 74 -4.49 -32.34 -6.46
N GLY A 75 -3.30 -32.16 -7.05
CA GLY A 75 -3.10 -31.31 -8.23
C GLY A 75 -3.14 -29.81 -7.93
N ARG A 76 -3.05 -29.41 -6.66
CA ARG A 76 -2.99 -28.00 -6.23
C ARG A 76 -1.54 -27.51 -6.18
N ARG A 77 -1.28 -26.32 -6.74
CA ARG A 77 0.06 -25.73 -6.66
C ARG A 77 0.46 -25.47 -5.21
N PHE A 78 1.65 -25.87 -4.82
CA PHE A 78 2.17 -25.55 -3.48
C PHE A 78 3.46 -24.72 -3.53
N LEU A 79 4.18 -24.72 -4.65
CA LEU A 79 5.39 -23.93 -4.85
C LEU A 79 5.49 -23.49 -6.32
N CYS A 80 5.92 -22.24 -6.53
CA CYS A 80 6.33 -21.74 -7.83
C CYS A 80 7.70 -21.08 -7.70
N SER A 81 8.57 -21.29 -8.68
CA SER A 81 9.91 -20.72 -8.71
C SER A 81 10.31 -20.23 -10.11
N ASP A 82 11.28 -19.32 -10.14
CA ASP A 82 11.97 -18.93 -11.37
C ASP A 82 12.88 -20.08 -11.89
N PRO A 83 13.45 -19.97 -13.10
CA PRO A 83 14.30 -21.03 -13.65
C PRO A 83 15.59 -21.31 -12.85
N GLU A 84 16.02 -20.39 -11.98
CA GLU A 84 17.19 -20.56 -11.10
C GLU A 84 16.78 -21.10 -9.71
N GLY A 85 15.50 -21.44 -9.54
CA GLY A 85 14.93 -22.03 -8.33
C GLY A 85 14.61 -21.01 -7.23
N ASN A 86 14.61 -19.71 -7.52
CA ASN A 86 14.17 -18.72 -6.54
C ASN A 86 12.65 -18.79 -6.36
N PRO A 87 12.14 -18.85 -5.13
CA PRO A 87 10.71 -18.98 -4.90
C PRO A 87 9.98 -17.68 -5.25
N LEU A 88 8.89 -17.82 -6.00
CA LEU A 88 7.92 -16.75 -6.27
C LEU A 88 6.81 -16.75 -5.23
N HIS A 89 6.29 -17.94 -4.90
CA HIS A 89 5.27 -18.13 -3.88
C HIS A 89 5.22 -19.57 -3.37
N GLU A 90 4.67 -19.73 -2.17
CA GLU A 90 4.35 -20.99 -1.53
C GLU A 90 2.87 -20.95 -1.07
N ALA A 91 2.14 -22.04 -1.28
CA ALA A 91 0.74 -22.18 -0.88
C ALA A 91 0.52 -23.48 -0.10
N LEU A 92 -0.09 -23.37 1.08
CA LEU A 92 -0.52 -24.49 1.90
C LEU A 92 -2.00 -24.75 1.67
N TRP A 93 -2.32 -25.97 1.25
CA TRP A 93 -3.70 -26.45 1.11
C TRP A 93 -4.04 -27.39 2.25
N SER A 94 -5.27 -27.32 2.73
CA SER A 94 -5.81 -28.22 3.75
C SER A 94 -7.20 -28.69 3.37
N GLN A 95 -7.70 -29.68 4.08
CA GLN A 95 -9.09 -30.12 3.99
C GLN A 95 -9.95 -29.36 5.00
N ASP A 96 -11.14 -28.94 4.58
CA ASP A 96 -12.15 -28.41 5.50
C ASP A 96 -12.72 -29.56 6.33
N GLU A 97 -12.66 -29.44 7.67
CA GLU A 97 -13.02 -30.52 8.59
C GLU A 97 -14.48 -30.95 8.48
N ASN A 98 -15.38 -30.05 8.07
CA ASN A 98 -16.81 -30.30 8.00
C ASN A 98 -17.24 -30.86 6.64
N THR A 99 -16.67 -30.32 5.56
CA THR A 99 -17.08 -30.64 4.19
C THR A 99 -16.14 -31.61 3.48
N GLY A 100 -14.91 -31.79 3.98
CA GLY A 100 -13.86 -32.54 3.30
C GLY A 100 -13.44 -31.90 1.96
N ALA A 101 -13.69 -30.60 1.79
CA ALA A 101 -13.32 -29.87 0.60
C ALA A 101 -11.91 -29.26 0.75
N THR A 102 -11.10 -29.36 -0.29
CA THR A 102 -9.79 -28.72 -0.36
C THR A 102 -9.94 -27.20 -0.31
N GLN A 103 -9.19 -26.55 0.58
CA GLN A 103 -9.18 -25.10 0.75
C GLN A 103 -7.75 -24.58 0.94
N LEU A 104 -7.53 -23.34 0.52
CA LEU A 104 -6.26 -22.65 0.80
C LEU A 104 -6.23 -22.31 2.30
N ALA A 105 -5.19 -22.75 3.00
CA ALA A 105 -5.01 -22.48 4.42
C ALA A 105 -4.12 -21.25 4.64
N LEU A 106 -3.01 -21.16 3.92
CA LEU A 106 -2.06 -20.05 3.95
C LEU A 106 -1.39 -19.93 2.59
N ALA A 107 -1.00 -18.71 2.20
CA ALA A 107 -0.07 -18.50 1.09
C ALA A 107 0.93 -17.41 1.45
N ARG A 108 2.12 -17.50 0.89
CA ARG A 108 3.12 -16.42 0.96
C ARG A 108 3.73 -16.18 -0.42
N MET A 109 3.97 -14.91 -0.75
CA MET A 109 4.50 -14.48 -2.04
C MET A 109 5.72 -13.61 -1.82
N GLN A 110 6.81 -13.93 -2.49
CA GLN A 110 8.05 -13.16 -2.44
C GLN A 110 7.90 -11.92 -3.32
N LEU A 111 8.27 -10.77 -2.78
CA LEU A 111 8.34 -9.49 -3.48
C LEU A 111 9.68 -9.33 -4.20
N ASP A 112 9.75 -8.38 -5.12
CA ASP A 112 10.95 -8.12 -5.94
C ASP A 112 12.18 -7.69 -5.12
N ASN A 113 11.94 -7.16 -3.92
CA ASN A 113 12.93 -6.76 -2.92
C ASN A 113 13.22 -7.88 -1.89
N ARG A 114 12.85 -9.14 -2.20
CA ARG A 114 12.99 -10.34 -1.35
C ARG A 114 12.16 -10.34 -0.05
N GLN A 115 11.42 -9.28 0.26
CA GLN A 115 10.47 -9.31 1.37
C GLN A 115 9.29 -10.22 1.02
N TRP A 116 8.52 -10.63 2.03
CA TRP A 116 7.38 -11.53 1.83
C TRP A 116 6.08 -10.88 2.28
N VAL A 117 5.00 -11.24 1.58
CA VAL A 117 3.62 -10.95 1.99
C VAL A 117 2.86 -12.25 2.06
N GLY A 118 1.88 -12.32 2.97
CA GLY A 118 1.11 -13.51 3.27
C GLY A 118 -0.38 -13.29 3.12
N ILE A 119 -1.10 -14.29 2.64
CA ILE A 119 -2.57 -14.36 2.66
C ILE A 119 -3.00 -15.44 3.65
N LYS A 120 -3.93 -15.07 4.53
CA LYS A 120 -4.64 -15.99 5.40
C LYS A 120 -6.13 -15.97 5.03
N PRO A 121 -6.62 -17.01 4.35
CA PRO A 121 -8.04 -17.16 4.09
C PRO A 121 -8.83 -17.32 5.39
N ARG A 122 -10.07 -16.84 5.41
CA ARG A 122 -10.98 -16.90 6.58
C ARG A 122 -10.33 -16.40 7.88
N ALA A 123 -9.49 -15.37 7.79
CA ALA A 123 -8.73 -14.84 8.90
C ALA A 123 -9.62 -14.36 10.06
N LYS A 124 -10.77 -13.75 9.74
CA LYS A 124 -11.69 -13.23 10.76
C LYS A 124 -13.15 -13.26 10.32
N THR A 125 -14.05 -13.59 11.25
CA THR A 125 -15.49 -13.45 11.07
C THR A 125 -16.01 -12.30 11.91
N PHE A 126 -16.66 -11.33 11.25
CA PHE A 126 -17.36 -10.23 11.87
C PHE A 126 -18.83 -10.58 12.04
N SER A 127 -19.44 -10.12 13.13
CA SER A 127 -20.84 -10.38 13.44
C SER A 127 -21.53 -9.07 13.80
N THR A 128 -22.61 -8.73 13.11
CA THR A 128 -23.47 -7.60 13.47
C THR A 128 -24.92 -8.02 13.48
N GLN A 129 -25.69 -7.55 14.47
CA GLN A 129 -27.12 -7.81 14.52
C GLN A 129 -27.87 -6.72 13.75
N ILE A 130 -28.87 -7.13 12.97
CA ILE A 130 -29.89 -6.24 12.41
C ILE A 130 -31.25 -6.60 13.02
N ASP A 131 -32.06 -5.58 13.28
CA ASP A 131 -33.44 -5.72 13.77
C ASP A 131 -34.37 -5.01 12.79
N ILE A 132 -35.25 -5.78 12.15
CA ILE A 132 -36.23 -5.28 11.19
C ILE A 132 -37.65 -5.27 11.76
N SER A 133 -37.84 -5.62 13.03
CA SER A 133 -39.16 -5.68 13.67
C SER A 133 -39.92 -4.34 13.65
N THR A 134 -39.20 -3.24 13.48
CA THR A 134 -39.76 -1.88 13.38
C THR A 134 -40.22 -1.51 11.96
N HIS A 135 -40.02 -2.36 10.95
CA HIS A 135 -40.48 -2.10 9.59
C HIS A 135 -41.87 -2.69 9.33
N ASP A 136 -42.77 -1.88 8.76
CA ASP A 136 -44.12 -2.34 8.41
C ASP A 136 -44.07 -3.57 7.47
N GLY A 137 -44.74 -4.65 7.89
CA GLY A 137 -44.80 -5.90 7.13
C GLY A 137 -43.54 -6.77 7.19
N TRP A 138 -42.65 -6.55 8.17
CA TRP A 138 -41.44 -7.35 8.38
C TRP A 138 -41.73 -8.85 8.50
N GLU A 139 -42.89 -9.25 9.03
CA GLU A 139 -43.29 -10.64 9.18
C GLU A 139 -43.41 -11.39 7.84
N LYS A 140 -43.57 -10.63 6.75
CA LYS A 140 -43.68 -11.15 5.37
C LYS A 140 -42.42 -10.88 4.54
N MET A 141 -41.39 -10.23 5.09
CA MET A 141 -40.17 -9.95 4.36
C MET A 141 -39.32 -11.22 4.25
N SER A 142 -38.97 -11.59 3.02
CA SER A 142 -37.96 -12.61 2.76
C SER A 142 -36.54 -12.05 2.96
N ILE A 143 -35.54 -12.92 3.06
CA ILE A 143 -34.13 -12.52 3.07
C ILE A 143 -33.77 -11.79 1.77
N ASP A 144 -34.32 -12.21 0.62
CA ASP A 144 -34.10 -11.51 -0.66
C ASP A 144 -34.72 -10.11 -0.64
N ASN A 145 -35.85 -9.87 0.05
CA ASN A 145 -36.39 -8.52 0.22
C ASN A 145 -35.43 -7.62 1.03
N LEU A 146 -34.71 -8.18 2.01
CA LEU A 146 -33.70 -7.45 2.77
C LEU A 146 -32.49 -7.10 1.90
N ARG A 147 -32.05 -8.04 1.06
CA ARG A 147 -30.97 -7.80 0.09
C ARG A 147 -31.35 -6.79 -0.97
N GLU A 148 -32.60 -6.79 -1.47
CA GLU A 148 -33.11 -5.77 -2.39
C GLU A 148 -33.08 -4.38 -1.75
N LYS A 149 -33.55 -4.26 -0.50
CA LYS A 149 -33.46 -3.00 0.25
C LYS A 149 -32.01 -2.55 0.47
N ALA A 150 -31.11 -3.48 0.79
CA ALA A 150 -29.69 -3.18 0.93
C ALA A 150 -29.08 -2.73 -0.41
N ALA A 151 -29.43 -3.38 -1.51
CA ALA A 151 -29.01 -3.02 -2.87
C ALA A 151 -29.47 -1.60 -3.24
N GLU A 152 -30.73 -1.25 -2.95
CA GLU A 152 -31.27 0.10 -3.11
C GLU A 152 -30.53 1.13 -2.26
N ALA A 153 -30.30 0.82 -0.97
CA ALA A 153 -29.64 1.71 -0.03
C ALA A 153 -28.16 1.96 -0.40
N TRP A 154 -27.45 0.92 -0.81
CA TRP A 154 -26.04 0.98 -1.19
C TRP A 154 -25.83 1.39 -2.65
N ARG A 155 -26.91 1.48 -3.44
CA ARG A 155 -26.87 1.77 -4.88
C ARG A 155 -25.96 0.81 -5.64
N VAL A 156 -26.07 -0.48 -5.35
CA VAL A 156 -25.32 -1.55 -5.99
C VAL A 156 -26.28 -2.59 -6.55
N PRO A 157 -25.89 -3.35 -7.57
CA PRO A 157 -26.76 -4.40 -8.10
C PRO A 157 -27.13 -5.43 -7.03
N PHE A 158 -28.39 -5.89 -7.04
CA PHE A 158 -28.87 -6.96 -6.16
C PHE A 158 -27.99 -8.21 -6.22
N SER A 159 -27.46 -8.53 -7.41
CA SER A 159 -26.53 -9.65 -7.60
C SER A 159 -25.24 -9.53 -6.80
N GLU A 160 -24.74 -8.31 -6.57
CA GLU A 160 -23.55 -8.08 -5.75
C GLU A 160 -23.85 -8.27 -4.27
N VAL A 161 -24.98 -7.75 -3.79
CA VAL A 161 -25.42 -7.97 -2.41
C VAL A 161 -25.63 -9.46 -2.14
N LYS A 162 -26.33 -10.15 -3.04
CA LYS A 162 -26.59 -11.60 -2.91
C LYS A 162 -25.32 -12.44 -2.95
N TYR A 163 -24.29 -11.99 -3.67
CA TYR A 163 -22.99 -12.66 -3.71
C TYR A 163 -22.28 -12.61 -2.35
N PHE A 164 -22.15 -11.41 -1.76
CA PHE A 164 -21.43 -11.22 -0.49
C PHE A 164 -22.25 -11.58 0.76
N TYR A 165 -23.57 -11.52 0.67
CA TYR A 165 -24.49 -11.79 1.78
C TYR A 165 -25.43 -12.94 1.41
N ASN A 166 -24.89 -14.13 1.16
CA ASN A 166 -25.71 -15.33 0.89
C ASN A 166 -26.50 -15.78 2.14
N ASP A 167 -27.29 -16.86 2.04
CA ASP A 167 -28.19 -17.29 3.13
C ASP A 167 -27.43 -17.69 4.40
N GLU A 168 -26.20 -18.19 4.27
CA GLU A 168 -25.34 -18.59 5.40
C GLU A 168 -24.84 -17.36 6.19
N HIS A 169 -24.76 -16.20 5.54
CA HIS A 169 -24.32 -14.96 6.18
C HIS A 169 -25.45 -14.27 6.96
N MET A 170 -26.73 -14.65 6.79
CA MET A 170 -27.90 -14.00 7.40
C MET A 170 -28.65 -14.95 8.34
N VAL A 171 -28.10 -15.15 9.55
CA VAL A 171 -28.62 -16.12 10.52
C VAL A 171 -29.83 -15.55 11.27
N HIS A 172 -31.03 -16.08 11.01
CA HIS A 172 -32.26 -15.66 11.69
C HIS A 172 -32.21 -15.93 13.20
N GLN A 173 -32.51 -14.92 14.01
CA GLN A 173 -32.52 -14.98 15.48
C GLN A 173 -33.95 -15.00 16.07
N GLY A 174 -35.00 -14.90 15.25
CA GLY A 174 -36.38 -14.75 15.71
C GLY A 174 -36.83 -13.28 15.74
N GLU A 175 -38.14 -13.06 15.68
CA GLU A 175 -38.78 -11.75 15.87
C GLU A 175 -38.22 -10.62 14.97
N GLY A 176 -37.86 -10.94 13.72
CA GLY A 176 -37.34 -9.95 12.79
C GLY A 176 -35.88 -9.57 13.08
N LYS A 177 -35.15 -10.35 13.88
CA LYS A 177 -33.72 -10.14 14.13
C LYS A 177 -32.90 -11.10 13.30
N TYR A 178 -31.83 -10.61 12.71
CA TYR A 178 -30.84 -11.41 11.99
C TYR A 178 -29.44 -11.08 12.49
N ASN A 179 -28.61 -12.09 12.61
CA ASN A 179 -27.18 -11.92 12.81
C ASN A 179 -26.49 -12.03 11.45
N ILE A 180 -25.84 -10.95 11.03
CA ILE A 180 -25.07 -10.86 9.81
C ILE A 180 -23.64 -11.25 10.13
N GLN A 181 -23.21 -12.40 9.61
CA GLN A 181 -21.85 -12.90 9.77
C GLN A 181 -21.10 -12.67 8.46
N LEU A 182 -19.90 -12.09 8.53
CA LEU A 182 -19.05 -11.85 7.37
C LEU A 182 -17.65 -12.36 7.66
N THR A 183 -17.23 -13.39 6.94
CA THR A 183 -15.87 -13.90 7.01
C THR A 183 -15.01 -13.16 5.98
N LYS A 184 -13.81 -12.74 6.40
CA LYS A 184 -12.84 -12.03 5.58
C LYS A 184 -11.51 -12.77 5.56
N ASP A 185 -10.85 -12.70 4.41
CA ASP A 185 -9.44 -13.08 4.27
C ASP A 185 -8.57 -11.92 4.77
N ALA A 186 -7.30 -12.15 5.05
CA ALA A 186 -6.38 -11.09 5.47
C ALA A 186 -5.03 -11.18 4.76
N LEU A 187 -4.45 -10.01 4.56
CA LEU A 187 -3.13 -9.79 3.98
C LEU A 187 -2.16 -9.34 5.08
N TYR A 188 -0.96 -9.89 5.07
CA TYR A 188 0.08 -9.63 6.07
C TYR A 188 1.42 -9.33 5.39
N ALA A 189 2.25 -8.52 6.03
CA ALA A 189 3.67 -8.47 5.76
C ALA A 189 4.39 -9.51 6.61
N LEU A 190 5.31 -10.28 6.01
CA LEU A 190 6.03 -11.38 6.65
C LEU A 190 7.53 -11.04 6.65
N HIS A 191 8.00 -10.32 7.66
CA HIS A 191 9.40 -9.87 7.72
C HIS A 191 10.40 -11.04 7.75
N GLU A 192 10.07 -12.11 8.47
CA GLU A 192 10.89 -13.33 8.54
C GLU A 192 10.47 -14.37 7.48
N GLY A 193 9.57 -14.01 6.56
CA GLY A 193 9.04 -14.92 5.54
C GLY A 193 8.03 -15.94 6.07
N THR A 194 7.69 -15.94 7.35
CA THR A 194 6.69 -16.83 7.97
C THR A 194 5.56 -16.04 8.64
N PHE A 195 4.48 -16.73 8.99
CA PHE A 195 3.35 -16.12 9.70
C PHE A 195 3.57 -15.95 11.21
N ASP A 196 4.67 -16.47 11.77
CA ASP A 196 4.94 -16.46 13.22
C ASP A 196 5.09 -15.04 13.77
N LYS A 197 5.69 -14.14 12.98
CA LYS A 197 5.82 -12.71 13.27
C LYS A 197 5.29 -11.89 12.09
N SER A 198 3.99 -12.01 11.86
CA SER A 198 3.31 -11.31 10.79
C SER A 198 2.81 -9.93 11.24
N MET A 199 2.83 -8.95 10.33
CA MET A 199 2.24 -7.63 10.53
C MET A 199 0.98 -7.52 9.66
N PHE A 200 -0.16 -7.25 10.29
CA PHE A 200 -1.43 -7.10 9.59
C PHE A 200 -1.42 -5.88 8.65
N ILE A 201 -1.82 -6.09 7.39
CA ILE A 201 -1.96 -5.03 6.39
C ILE A 201 -3.42 -4.65 6.22
N SER A 202 -4.28 -5.63 5.91
CA SER A 202 -5.68 -5.38 5.58
C SER A 202 -6.50 -6.66 5.58
N PHE A 203 -7.80 -6.52 5.85
CA PHE A 203 -8.78 -7.52 5.44
C PHE A 203 -9.10 -7.40 3.94
N MET A 204 -9.53 -8.51 3.37
CA MET A 204 -10.05 -8.67 2.02
C MET A 204 -11.37 -9.44 2.10
N PHE A 205 -12.23 -9.31 1.10
CA PHE A 205 -13.38 -10.21 0.98
C PHE A 205 -12.91 -11.66 0.93
N GLN A 206 -13.73 -12.57 1.47
CA GLN A 206 -13.48 -14.00 1.35
C GLN A 206 -13.47 -14.39 -0.13
N VAL A 207 -12.37 -15.00 -0.56
CA VAL A 207 -12.21 -15.53 -1.92
C VAL A 207 -12.45 -17.04 -1.91
N ASN A 208 -13.13 -17.55 -2.94
CA ASN A 208 -13.13 -18.99 -3.18
C ASN A 208 -11.79 -19.42 -3.81
N TRP A 209 -10.75 -19.57 -2.98
CA TRP A 209 -9.41 -19.93 -3.45
C TRP A 209 -9.35 -21.26 -4.18
N ALA A 210 -10.25 -22.20 -3.89
CA ALA A 210 -10.31 -23.50 -4.56
C ALA A 210 -10.98 -23.44 -5.94
N ARG A 211 -11.72 -22.36 -6.24
CA ARG A 211 -12.39 -22.11 -7.53
C ARG A 211 -12.61 -20.61 -7.72
N LEU A 212 -11.61 -19.94 -8.27
CA LEU A 212 -11.60 -18.47 -8.38
C LEU A 212 -12.75 -17.96 -9.26
N ASP A 213 -13.48 -16.98 -8.73
CA ASP A 213 -14.64 -16.35 -9.37
C ASP A 213 -14.62 -14.81 -9.28
N LEU A 214 -13.69 -14.24 -8.52
CA LEU A 214 -13.48 -12.80 -8.39
C LEU A 214 -11.99 -12.42 -8.32
N ILE A 215 -11.73 -11.15 -8.57
CA ILE A 215 -10.44 -10.52 -8.27
C ILE A 215 -10.52 -9.90 -6.87
N PRO A 216 -9.74 -10.38 -5.87
CA PRO A 216 -9.72 -9.76 -4.56
C PRO A 216 -9.15 -8.35 -4.65
N VAL A 217 -9.77 -7.44 -3.89
CA VAL A 217 -9.36 -6.05 -3.80
C VAL A 217 -8.97 -5.79 -2.36
N VAL A 218 -7.79 -5.20 -2.16
CA VAL A 218 -7.38 -4.72 -0.85
C VAL A 218 -8.12 -3.42 -0.57
N GLU A 219 -8.92 -3.41 0.48
CA GLU A 219 -9.82 -2.30 0.79
C GLU A 219 -9.13 -1.14 1.56
N LEU A 220 -7.81 -1.20 1.79
CA LEU A 220 -7.09 -0.20 2.59
C LEU A 220 -6.07 0.63 1.80
N PHE A 221 -6.15 1.94 2.06
CA PHE A 221 -5.31 3.00 1.53
C PHE A 221 -3.85 2.81 1.94
N GLN A 222 -2.95 2.77 0.94
CA GLN A 222 -1.50 2.98 1.09
C GLN A 222 -0.72 2.00 2.01
N SER A 223 -1.36 0.97 2.58
CA SER A 223 -0.77 0.05 3.58
C SER A 223 -0.03 -1.17 3.01
N THR A 224 0.15 -1.26 1.69
CA THR A 224 0.83 -2.42 1.07
C THR A 224 2.30 -2.14 0.78
N LEU A 225 3.15 -3.15 1.01
CA LEU A 225 4.57 -3.04 0.68
C LEU A 225 4.75 -2.86 -0.84
N PRO A 226 5.77 -2.11 -1.29
CA PRO A 226 6.07 -1.97 -2.71
C PRO A 226 6.21 -3.34 -3.40
N GLY A 227 5.48 -3.53 -4.52
CA GLY A 227 5.49 -4.79 -5.27
C GLY A 227 4.43 -5.81 -4.87
N THR A 228 3.71 -5.60 -3.76
CA THR A 228 2.63 -6.50 -3.27
C THR A 228 1.62 -6.84 -4.36
N GLY A 229 1.11 -5.83 -5.07
CA GLY A 229 0.14 -6.05 -6.15
C GLY A 229 0.66 -7.01 -7.23
N GLY A 230 1.89 -6.82 -7.71
CA GLY A 230 2.48 -7.68 -8.74
C GLY A 230 2.61 -9.14 -8.28
N ALA A 231 3.10 -9.37 -7.06
CA ALA A 231 3.30 -10.72 -6.53
C ALA A 231 1.96 -11.43 -6.22
N VAL A 232 0.98 -10.72 -5.66
CA VAL A 232 -0.36 -11.27 -5.38
C VAL A 232 -1.09 -11.60 -6.68
N PHE A 233 -1.03 -10.73 -7.70
CA PHE A 233 -1.69 -10.99 -8.98
C PHE A 233 -1.01 -12.09 -9.80
N GLU A 234 0.31 -12.24 -9.70
CA GLU A 234 1.04 -13.40 -10.25
C GLU A 234 0.53 -14.72 -9.63
N PHE A 235 0.29 -14.72 -8.31
CA PHE A 235 -0.28 -15.88 -7.62
C PHE A 235 -1.71 -16.19 -8.05
N ILE A 236 -2.60 -15.18 -8.09
CA ILE A 236 -4.01 -15.34 -8.51
C ILE A 236 -4.10 -15.81 -9.97
N TRP A 237 -3.33 -15.21 -10.87
CA TRP A 237 -3.25 -15.64 -12.27
C TRP A 237 -2.81 -17.10 -12.39
N GLY A 238 -1.82 -17.49 -11.59
CA GLY A 238 -1.34 -18.87 -11.52
C GLY A 238 -2.40 -19.86 -11.04
N ILE A 239 -3.10 -19.56 -9.94
CA ILE A 239 -4.19 -20.40 -9.44
C ILE A 239 -5.28 -20.55 -10.50
N TYR A 240 -5.70 -19.46 -11.15
CA TYR A 240 -6.76 -19.51 -12.15
C TYR A 240 -6.37 -20.43 -13.32
N ASN A 241 -5.14 -20.29 -13.83
CA ASN A 241 -4.65 -21.15 -14.90
C ASN A 241 -4.61 -22.62 -14.50
N ASP A 242 -4.23 -22.91 -13.26
CA ASP A 242 -4.21 -24.28 -12.78
C ASP A 242 -5.60 -24.90 -12.69
N GLN A 243 -6.57 -24.15 -12.17
CA GLN A 243 -7.96 -24.57 -12.02
C GLN A 243 -8.66 -24.69 -13.39
N SER A 244 -8.27 -23.88 -14.37
CA SER A 244 -8.76 -23.99 -15.75
C SER A 244 -8.36 -25.31 -16.44
N ARG A 245 -7.40 -26.07 -15.87
CA ARG A 245 -7.06 -27.42 -16.33
C ARG A 245 -8.06 -28.48 -15.85
N GLU A 246 -8.77 -28.22 -14.75
CA GLU A 246 -9.79 -29.11 -14.19
C GLU A 246 -11.11 -28.95 -14.95
N GLU A 247 -11.55 -27.70 -15.10
CA GLU A 247 -12.78 -27.32 -15.80
C GLU A 247 -12.67 -25.89 -16.35
N GLU A 248 -13.53 -25.55 -17.31
CA GLU A 248 -13.62 -24.17 -17.81
C GLU A 248 -14.17 -23.25 -16.71
N LEU A 249 -13.33 -22.32 -16.24
CA LEU A 249 -13.71 -21.35 -15.24
C LEU A 249 -14.46 -20.16 -15.86
N PRO A 250 -15.45 -19.57 -15.16
CA PRO A 250 -16.04 -18.32 -15.59
C PRO A 250 -15.01 -17.17 -15.56
N PRO A 251 -15.21 -16.11 -16.34
CA PRO A 251 -14.42 -14.89 -16.21
C PRO A 251 -14.53 -14.28 -14.81
N LEU A 252 -13.41 -13.77 -14.30
CA LEU A 252 -13.38 -13.09 -13.02
C LEU A 252 -14.09 -11.74 -13.09
N LYS A 253 -14.64 -11.29 -11.96
CA LYS A 253 -15.27 -9.98 -11.83
C LYS A 253 -14.58 -9.13 -10.78
N TYR A 254 -14.60 -7.82 -10.98
CA TYR A 254 -14.21 -6.84 -9.98
C TYR A 254 -15.41 -6.56 -9.07
N ARG A 255 -15.40 -7.15 -7.87
CA ARG A 255 -16.51 -7.08 -6.90
C ARG A 255 -16.09 -6.32 -5.65
N GLY A 256 -17.04 -5.63 -5.02
CA GLY A 256 -16.85 -4.93 -3.75
C GLY A 256 -18.12 -4.21 -3.30
N LEU A 257 -18.27 -3.98 -1.99
CA LEU A 257 -19.42 -3.31 -1.40
C LEU A 257 -18.99 -2.17 -0.46
N PRO A 258 -18.73 -0.95 -0.99
CA PRO A 258 -18.76 -0.54 -2.40
C PRO A 258 -17.45 -0.87 -3.13
N THR A 259 -17.45 -0.81 -4.46
CA THR A 259 -16.22 -0.89 -5.27
C THR A 259 -15.46 0.43 -5.22
N TYR A 260 -14.13 0.36 -5.14
CA TYR A 260 -13.23 1.54 -5.18
C TYR A 260 -12.27 1.47 -6.37
N PRO A 261 -12.76 1.60 -7.62
CA PRO A 261 -11.89 1.52 -8.78
C PRO A 261 -10.87 2.66 -8.80
N SER A 262 -9.64 2.34 -9.21
CA SER A 262 -8.55 3.30 -9.37
C SER A 262 -7.76 3.04 -10.64
N LYS A 263 -7.04 4.05 -11.12
CA LYS A 263 -6.16 3.90 -12.29
C LYS A 263 -5.09 2.84 -12.03
N GLU A 264 -4.57 2.80 -10.81
CA GLU A 264 -3.54 1.88 -10.36
C GLU A 264 -4.07 0.45 -10.32
N ALA A 265 -5.30 0.23 -9.80
CA ALA A 265 -5.98 -1.05 -9.84
C ALA A 265 -6.21 -1.52 -11.29
N PHE A 266 -6.72 -0.64 -12.16
CA PHE A 266 -6.91 -0.98 -13.56
C PHE A 266 -5.61 -1.40 -14.25
N ASN A 267 -4.52 -0.66 -14.02
CA ASN A 267 -3.23 -0.93 -14.64
C ASN A 267 -2.65 -2.28 -14.18
N ILE A 268 -2.74 -2.60 -12.88
CA ILE A 268 -2.21 -3.88 -12.38
C ILE A 268 -3.07 -5.05 -12.84
N PHE A 269 -4.40 -4.93 -12.88
CA PHE A 269 -5.25 -6.00 -13.41
C PHE A 269 -4.99 -6.23 -14.88
N SER A 270 -4.90 -5.15 -15.66
CA SER A 270 -4.61 -5.22 -17.10
C SER A 270 -3.23 -5.79 -17.42
N ALA A 271 -2.33 -5.87 -16.45
CA ALA A 271 -1.04 -6.52 -16.62
C ALA A 271 -1.14 -8.05 -16.55
N PHE A 272 -2.12 -8.61 -15.83
CA PHE A 272 -2.27 -10.07 -15.66
C PHE A 272 -3.53 -10.62 -16.32
N PHE A 273 -4.51 -9.77 -16.62
CA PHE A 273 -5.83 -10.14 -17.12
C PHE A 273 -6.26 -9.23 -18.28
N THR A 274 -6.97 -9.81 -19.22
CA THR A 274 -7.62 -9.11 -20.33
C THR A 274 -9.03 -8.69 -19.90
N ALA A 275 -9.26 -7.38 -19.86
CA ALA A 275 -10.57 -6.80 -19.59
C ALA A 275 -11.51 -6.96 -20.79
N GLN A 276 -12.76 -7.34 -20.52
CA GLN A 276 -13.85 -7.38 -21.48
C GLN A 276 -15.05 -6.62 -20.91
N GLY A 277 -15.74 -5.88 -21.78
CA GLY A 277 -16.92 -5.10 -21.39
C GLY A 277 -17.91 -4.99 -22.54
N PRO A 278 -19.02 -4.27 -22.36
CA PRO A 278 -20.03 -4.10 -23.39
C PRO A 278 -19.45 -3.52 -24.69
N GLU A 279 -19.90 -4.03 -25.82
CA GLU A 279 -19.40 -3.66 -27.15
C GLU A 279 -19.50 -2.14 -27.41
N GLY A 280 -18.45 -1.57 -27.98
CA GLY A 280 -18.38 -0.14 -28.32
C GLY A 280 -18.18 0.82 -27.15
N LYS A 281 -18.09 0.33 -25.90
CA LYS A 281 -17.83 1.17 -24.72
C LYS A 281 -16.34 1.25 -24.37
N ASP A 282 -15.94 2.37 -23.76
CA ASP A 282 -14.59 2.56 -23.22
C ASP A 282 -14.46 1.82 -21.87
N ILE A 283 -13.75 0.69 -21.90
CA ILE A 283 -13.55 -0.19 -20.74
C ILE A 283 -12.94 0.57 -19.56
N ARG A 284 -12.00 1.48 -19.81
CA ARG A 284 -11.34 2.21 -18.73
C ARG A 284 -12.32 3.17 -18.06
N LYS A 285 -13.18 3.83 -18.83
CA LYS A 285 -14.24 4.69 -18.25
C LYS A 285 -15.23 3.89 -17.43
N LEU A 286 -15.66 2.73 -17.93
CA LEU A 286 -16.57 1.84 -17.19
C LEU A 286 -15.94 1.33 -15.89
N PHE A 287 -14.66 1.00 -15.91
CA PHE A 287 -13.96 0.52 -14.72
C PHE A 287 -13.91 1.61 -13.66
N MET A 288 -13.58 2.84 -14.04
CA MET A 288 -13.42 3.97 -13.13
C MET A 288 -14.74 4.44 -12.49
N ASP A 289 -15.89 4.02 -13.02
CA ASP A 289 -17.20 4.32 -12.44
C ASP A 289 -17.62 3.18 -11.50
N PRO A 290 -17.73 3.41 -10.18
CA PRO A 290 -18.18 2.40 -9.22
C PRO A 290 -19.53 1.76 -9.58
N MET A 291 -20.40 2.49 -10.29
CA MET A 291 -21.71 1.99 -10.70
C MET A 291 -21.64 1.00 -11.85
N THR A 292 -20.59 1.03 -12.67
CA THR A 292 -20.45 0.16 -13.85
C THR A 292 -19.23 -0.75 -13.80
N SER A 293 -18.38 -0.63 -12.78
CA SER A 293 -17.13 -1.40 -12.68
C SER A 293 -17.38 -2.92 -12.66
N HIS A 294 -18.53 -3.35 -12.17
CA HIS A 294 -18.98 -4.74 -12.11
C HIS A 294 -19.42 -5.31 -13.48
N GLU A 295 -19.64 -4.46 -14.50
CA GLU A 295 -19.95 -4.87 -15.88
C GLU A 295 -18.73 -5.45 -16.60
N ILE A 296 -17.52 -5.24 -16.06
CA ILE A 296 -16.27 -5.68 -16.66
C ILE A 296 -15.92 -7.07 -16.16
N THR A 297 -15.65 -7.97 -17.10
CA THR A 297 -15.11 -9.30 -16.85
C THR A 297 -13.63 -9.35 -17.19
N TRP A 298 -12.92 -10.26 -16.53
CA TRP A 298 -11.48 -10.39 -16.61
C TRP A 298 -11.12 -11.84 -16.89
N THR A 299 -10.35 -12.06 -17.95
CA THR A 299 -9.84 -13.38 -18.33
C THR A 299 -8.32 -13.37 -18.26
N PRO A 300 -7.64 -14.48 -17.92
CA PRO A 300 -6.19 -14.49 -17.82
C PRO A 300 -5.51 -14.00 -19.10
N GLN A 301 -4.50 -13.16 -18.96
CA GLN A 301 -3.63 -12.82 -20.07
C GLN A 301 -2.75 -14.04 -20.38
N LYS A 302 -2.65 -14.40 -21.67
CA LYS A 302 -1.83 -15.54 -22.12
C LYS A 302 -0.36 -15.42 -21.71
N HIS A 303 0.15 -14.19 -21.73
CA HIS A 303 1.54 -13.87 -21.42
C HIS A 303 1.59 -12.81 -20.32
N ALA A 304 1.30 -13.21 -19.08
CA ALA A 304 1.44 -12.33 -17.92
C ALA A 304 2.93 -11.99 -17.63
N PRO A 305 3.22 -10.87 -16.95
CA PRO A 305 4.53 -10.56 -16.41
C PRO A 305 5.06 -11.68 -15.53
N VAL A 306 6.33 -12.01 -15.72
CA VAL A 306 7.06 -13.00 -14.93
C VAL A 306 8.32 -12.36 -14.34
N ARG A 307 8.80 -12.93 -13.24
CA ARG A 307 9.89 -12.37 -12.45
C ARG A 307 11.08 -13.33 -12.37
N TYR A 308 12.26 -12.81 -12.67
CA TYR A 308 13.53 -13.52 -12.57
C TYR A 308 14.40 -12.89 -11.49
N PHE A 309 14.94 -13.70 -10.59
CA PHE A 309 15.80 -13.26 -9.50
C PHE A 309 17.25 -13.62 -9.81
N SER A 310 18.15 -12.64 -9.75
CA SER A 310 19.58 -12.84 -9.94
C SER A 310 20.34 -12.55 -8.65
N ASP A 311 20.78 -13.60 -7.95
CA ASP A 311 21.58 -13.45 -6.73
C ASP A 311 22.97 -12.88 -7.01
N SER A 312 23.54 -13.19 -8.17
CA SER A 312 24.85 -12.69 -8.58
C SER A 312 24.83 -11.19 -8.86
N GLN A 313 23.72 -10.67 -9.40
CA GLN A 313 23.55 -9.24 -9.69
C GLN A 313 22.80 -8.49 -8.58
N LYS A 314 22.20 -9.20 -7.62
CA LYS A 314 21.36 -8.68 -6.52
C LYS A 314 20.14 -7.89 -7.00
N LEU A 315 19.39 -8.47 -7.94
CA LEU A 315 18.24 -7.82 -8.56
C LEU A 315 17.13 -8.78 -8.97
N ALA A 316 15.92 -8.26 -9.07
CA ALA A 316 14.76 -8.90 -9.68
C ALA A 316 14.39 -8.19 -10.98
N ILE A 317 14.13 -8.97 -12.02
CA ILE A 317 13.76 -8.51 -13.37
C ILE A 317 12.31 -8.91 -13.59
N THR A 318 11.46 -7.95 -13.95
CA THR A 318 10.10 -8.23 -14.43
C THR A 318 10.05 -8.09 -15.94
N ALA A 319 9.68 -9.17 -16.62
CA ALA A 319 9.59 -9.23 -18.07
C ALA A 319 8.25 -9.80 -18.52
N GLN A 320 7.78 -9.43 -19.71
CA GLN A 320 6.65 -10.10 -20.37
C GLN A 320 6.92 -10.15 -21.87
N ASP A 321 6.75 -11.31 -22.49
CA ASP A 321 7.05 -11.56 -23.90
C ASP A 321 8.48 -11.17 -24.36
N GLY A 322 9.44 -11.33 -23.44
CA GLY A 322 10.85 -10.95 -23.65
C GLY A 322 11.11 -9.44 -23.58
N TYR A 323 10.08 -8.63 -23.32
CA TYR A 323 10.22 -7.21 -23.02
C TYR A 323 10.57 -7.02 -21.54
N LEU A 324 11.55 -6.15 -21.24
CA LEU A 324 11.99 -5.83 -19.88
C LEU A 324 11.22 -4.61 -19.39
N TYR A 325 10.33 -4.79 -18.43
CA TYR A 325 9.50 -3.70 -17.89
C TYR A 325 10.17 -2.96 -16.74
N LYS A 326 10.79 -3.72 -15.84
CA LYS A 326 11.18 -3.22 -14.52
C LYS A 326 12.35 -4.02 -13.98
N VAL A 327 13.26 -3.33 -13.29
CA VAL A 327 14.34 -3.94 -12.51
C VAL A 327 14.32 -3.37 -11.10
N THR A 328 14.28 -4.24 -10.11
CA THR A 328 14.35 -3.91 -8.67
C THR A 328 15.67 -4.42 -8.11
N VAL A 329 16.41 -3.60 -7.38
CA VAL A 329 17.64 -4.01 -6.70
C VAL A 329 17.27 -4.41 -5.26
N TYR A 330 17.85 -5.50 -4.73
CA TYR A 330 17.41 -6.07 -3.44
C TYR A 330 17.61 -5.13 -2.25
N ASP A 331 18.85 -4.66 -2.06
CA ASP A 331 19.26 -3.87 -0.89
C ASP A 331 19.34 -2.38 -1.23
N ASP A 332 18.36 -1.90 -1.97
CA ASP A 332 18.30 -0.52 -2.43
C ASP A 332 17.65 0.40 -1.37
N PRO A 333 18.32 1.48 -0.93
CA PRO A 333 17.69 2.46 -0.04
C PRO A 333 16.52 3.21 -0.71
N ILE A 334 16.37 3.09 -2.03
CA ILE A 334 15.30 3.69 -2.82
C ILE A 334 14.27 2.61 -3.21
N THR A 335 13.04 2.76 -2.73
CA THR A 335 11.95 1.77 -2.95
C THR A 335 11.38 1.79 -4.37
N PHE A 336 11.67 2.82 -5.15
CA PHE A 336 11.23 2.90 -6.54
C PHE A 336 12.14 2.09 -7.47
N PRO A 337 11.58 1.19 -8.29
CA PRO A 337 12.36 0.38 -9.21
C PRO A 337 12.86 1.20 -10.42
N TYR A 338 13.84 0.67 -11.14
CA TYR A 338 14.18 1.15 -12.47
C TYR A 338 13.11 0.69 -13.46
N THR A 339 12.59 1.60 -14.27
CA THR A 339 11.50 1.31 -15.21
C THR A 339 11.93 1.54 -16.64
N ASN A 340 11.52 0.64 -17.54
CA ASN A 340 11.74 0.84 -18.96
C ASN A 340 10.71 1.85 -19.47
N CYS A 341 11.19 3.03 -19.82
CA CYS A 341 10.35 4.14 -20.25
C CYS A 341 10.23 4.27 -21.77
N GLU A 342 10.86 3.37 -22.54
CA GLU A 342 10.92 3.36 -24.01
C GLU A 342 11.35 4.71 -24.62
N GLY A 343 12.03 5.57 -23.85
CA GLY A 343 12.34 6.94 -24.27
C GLY A 343 11.12 7.85 -24.47
N ILE A 344 9.93 7.47 -23.98
CA ILE A 344 8.69 8.26 -24.11
C ILE A 344 8.23 8.76 -22.75
N ARG A 345 8.31 7.92 -21.70
CA ARG A 345 7.82 8.26 -20.37
C ARG A 345 8.91 8.95 -19.54
N LYS A 346 8.50 9.86 -18.64
CA LYS A 346 9.40 10.43 -17.63
C LYS A 346 9.71 9.34 -16.60
N PRO A 347 10.97 8.94 -16.41
CA PRO A 347 11.32 7.93 -15.42
C PRO A 347 11.03 8.46 -14.00
N PRO A 348 10.40 7.66 -13.12
CA PRO A 348 10.18 8.04 -11.74
C PRO A 348 11.54 8.25 -11.08
N ILE A 349 11.69 9.37 -10.35
CA ILE A 349 12.92 9.80 -9.67
C ILE A 349 14.19 9.60 -10.51
N GLU A 350 14.09 9.81 -11.82
CA GLU A 350 15.19 9.67 -12.79
C GLU A 350 15.77 8.24 -12.90
N ARG A 351 15.02 7.22 -12.45
CA ARG A 351 15.41 5.80 -12.53
C ARG A 351 14.86 5.12 -13.78
N GLU A 352 15.73 4.97 -14.76
CA GLU A 352 15.43 4.36 -16.06
C GLU A 352 16.22 3.07 -16.24
N VAL A 353 15.63 2.03 -16.83
CA VAL A 353 16.40 0.94 -17.44
C VAL A 353 16.43 1.15 -18.95
N ARG A 354 17.63 1.20 -19.53
CA ARG A 354 17.83 1.24 -20.99
C ARG A 354 18.31 -0.11 -21.47
N VAL A 355 17.61 -0.66 -22.44
CA VAL A 355 17.88 -2.01 -22.94
C VAL A 355 18.64 -1.91 -24.25
N GLY A 356 19.76 -2.63 -24.34
CA GLY A 356 20.59 -2.75 -25.53
C GLY A 356 20.32 -4.05 -26.28
N THR A 357 21.34 -4.51 -27.01
CA THR A 357 21.29 -5.77 -27.78
C THR A 357 21.66 -7.00 -26.96
N GLN A 358 22.58 -6.86 -25.99
CA GLN A 358 23.09 -7.97 -25.17
C GLN A 358 23.12 -7.66 -23.67
N SER A 359 22.74 -6.45 -23.30
CA SER A 359 22.80 -5.92 -21.95
C SER A 359 21.70 -4.89 -21.73
N PHE A 360 21.45 -4.54 -20.48
CA PHE A 360 20.69 -3.36 -20.11
C PHE A 360 21.50 -2.52 -19.13
N THR A 361 21.24 -1.22 -19.10
CA THR A 361 21.87 -0.27 -18.18
C THR A 361 20.82 0.29 -17.24
N LEU A 362 21.08 0.19 -15.93
CA LEU A 362 20.32 0.89 -14.91
C LEU A 362 20.88 2.30 -14.77
N LEU A 363 20.05 3.32 -15.00
CA LEU A 363 20.43 4.72 -14.97
C LEU A 363 19.71 5.45 -13.83
N GLU A 364 20.47 6.20 -13.03
CA GLU A 364 19.96 7.17 -12.06
C GLU A 364 20.65 8.50 -12.35
N GLY A 365 19.98 9.38 -13.09
CA GLY A 365 20.59 10.59 -13.64
C GLY A 365 21.74 10.25 -14.59
N GLU A 366 22.96 10.71 -14.28
CA GLU A 366 24.17 10.44 -15.09
C GLU A 366 24.91 9.15 -14.70
N ARG A 367 24.54 8.51 -13.57
CA ARG A 367 25.20 7.27 -13.11
C ARG A 367 24.56 6.07 -13.79
N GLY A 368 25.39 5.17 -14.30
CA GLY A 368 24.94 3.96 -15.00
C GLY A 368 25.63 2.69 -14.50
N ARG A 369 24.86 1.60 -14.38
CA ARG A 369 25.36 0.24 -14.16
C ARG A 369 24.87 -0.67 -15.28
N GLU A 370 25.79 -1.17 -16.11
CA GLU A 370 25.49 -2.12 -17.17
C GLU A 370 25.45 -3.56 -16.64
N ILE A 371 24.47 -4.33 -17.11
CA ILE A 371 24.24 -5.73 -16.74
C ILE A 371 24.01 -6.52 -18.03
N ALA A 372 24.81 -7.55 -18.26
CA ALA A 372 24.65 -8.47 -19.37
C ALA A 372 23.38 -9.31 -19.22
N PHE A 373 22.72 -9.63 -20.34
CA PHE A 373 21.59 -10.56 -20.33
C PHE A 373 22.03 -11.95 -19.87
N ASN A 374 21.29 -12.51 -18.92
CA ASN A 374 21.31 -13.95 -18.69
C ASN A 374 20.34 -14.62 -19.68
N PRO A 375 20.77 -15.65 -20.42
CA PRO A 375 19.89 -16.38 -21.33
C PRO A 375 18.58 -16.89 -20.70
N VAL A 376 18.60 -17.21 -19.40
CA VAL A 376 17.40 -17.71 -18.69
C VAL A 376 16.27 -16.69 -18.59
N TRP A 377 16.58 -15.39 -18.70
CA TRP A 377 15.58 -14.31 -18.64
C TRP A 377 14.79 -14.17 -19.95
N ASN A 378 15.23 -14.84 -21.02
CA ASN A 378 14.60 -14.82 -22.35
C ASN A 378 14.27 -13.40 -22.86
N LEU A 379 15.15 -12.43 -22.55
CA LEU A 379 14.98 -11.05 -22.94
C LEU A 379 15.31 -10.85 -24.43
N ARG A 380 14.54 -10.01 -25.09
CA ARG A 380 14.78 -9.55 -26.45
C ARG A 380 15.44 -8.17 -26.43
N PRO A 381 16.30 -7.86 -27.42
CA PRO A 381 16.76 -6.51 -27.66
C PRO A 381 15.59 -5.53 -27.77
N GLN A 382 15.74 -4.38 -27.15
CA GLN A 382 14.73 -3.32 -27.12
C GLN A 382 15.44 -2.00 -27.45
N THR A 383 15.78 -1.82 -28.72
CA THR A 383 16.53 -0.64 -29.18
C THR A 383 15.57 0.47 -29.57
N TYR A 384 15.65 1.60 -28.88
CA TYR A 384 14.91 2.82 -29.21
C TYR A 384 15.91 3.94 -29.52
N PRO A 385 15.51 4.96 -30.31
CA PRO A 385 16.33 6.15 -30.48
C PRO A 385 16.65 6.73 -29.10
N THR A 386 17.93 6.88 -28.77
CA THR A 386 18.33 7.50 -27.51
C THR A 386 17.85 8.94 -27.50
N LYS A 387 16.73 9.21 -26.84
CA LYS A 387 16.41 10.59 -26.47
C LYS A 387 17.40 11.03 -25.40
N LEU A 388 17.88 12.26 -25.53
CA LEU A 388 18.61 12.91 -24.45
C LEU A 388 17.77 12.82 -23.18
N ALA A 389 18.41 12.41 -22.08
CA ALA A 389 17.75 12.37 -20.78
C ALA A 389 17.12 13.73 -20.50
N THR A 390 15.84 13.73 -20.13
CA THR A 390 15.16 14.96 -19.68
C THR A 390 15.95 15.53 -18.52
N LYS A 391 16.46 16.75 -18.69
CA LYS A 391 17.15 17.45 -17.61
C LYS A 391 16.12 18.11 -16.72
N TYR A 392 16.09 17.69 -15.46
CA TYR A 392 15.32 18.34 -14.41
C TYR A 392 16.16 19.44 -13.75
N PRO A 393 15.54 20.48 -13.18
CA PRO A 393 16.27 21.56 -12.50
C PRO A 393 17.07 21.03 -11.30
N PHE A 394 16.56 20.01 -10.62
CA PHE A 394 17.21 19.32 -9.52
C PHE A 394 16.58 17.93 -9.30
N THR A 395 17.27 17.07 -8.55
CA THR A 395 16.82 15.72 -8.16
C THR A 395 16.11 15.74 -6.81
N TRP A 396 15.40 14.69 -6.42
CA TRP A 396 14.76 14.60 -5.09
C TRP A 396 15.71 14.80 -3.90
N LYS A 397 17.03 14.58 -4.10
CA LYS A 397 18.08 14.81 -3.10
C LYS A 397 18.25 16.30 -2.76
N TRP A 398 17.76 17.20 -3.62
CA TRP A 398 17.75 18.64 -3.40
C TRP A 398 17.11 19.03 -2.07
N PHE A 399 16.03 18.34 -1.69
CA PHE A 399 15.32 18.62 -0.44
C PHE A 399 16.20 18.42 0.79
N PHE A 400 17.31 17.69 0.68
CA PHE A 400 18.28 17.43 1.74
C PHE A 400 19.62 18.13 1.48
N ASN A 401 19.64 19.22 0.71
CA ASN A 401 20.87 19.91 0.27
C ASN A 401 21.87 18.99 -0.47
N GLY A 402 21.36 17.94 -1.13
CA GLY A 402 22.16 16.96 -1.86
C GLY A 402 22.58 15.73 -1.04
N GLU A 403 22.38 15.74 0.28
CA GLU A 403 22.81 14.68 1.21
C GLU A 403 21.61 14.04 1.92
N PRO A 404 20.89 13.11 1.26
CA PRO A 404 19.76 12.44 1.88
C PRO A 404 20.20 11.60 3.10
N PRO A 405 19.33 11.46 4.13
CA PRO A 405 19.69 10.73 5.34
C PRO A 405 19.96 9.25 5.06
N VAL A 406 20.85 8.60 5.82
CA VAL A 406 21.09 7.16 5.68
C VAL A 406 19.87 6.37 6.19
N VAL A 407 19.49 5.34 5.44
CA VAL A 407 18.33 4.48 5.72
C VAL A 407 18.70 3.01 5.59
N ASP A 408 17.96 2.16 6.30
CA ASP A 408 18.02 0.71 6.12
C ASP A 408 17.16 0.30 4.90
N PRO A 409 17.75 -0.36 3.86
CA PRO A 409 17.03 -0.82 2.67
C PRO A 409 15.86 -1.77 2.92
N ILE A 410 15.87 -2.50 4.04
CA ILE A 410 14.76 -3.35 4.46
C ILE A 410 13.71 -2.47 5.13
N LYS A 411 14.09 -1.68 6.16
CA LYS A 411 13.13 -0.83 6.91
C LYS A 411 12.36 0.11 5.99
N VAL A 412 12.99 0.65 4.95
CA VAL A 412 12.34 1.56 3.99
C VAL A 412 11.19 0.88 3.23
N GLN A 413 11.24 -0.44 2.99
CA GLN A 413 10.12 -1.18 2.36
C GLN A 413 8.88 -1.20 3.26
N TYR A 414 9.07 -1.11 4.58
CA TYR A 414 8.04 -1.11 5.63
C TYR A 414 7.64 0.31 6.07
N THR A 415 7.93 1.34 5.28
CA THR A 415 7.44 2.71 5.53
C THR A 415 6.02 2.90 5.02
N VAL A 416 5.11 2.02 5.42
CA VAL A 416 3.69 2.07 5.09
C VAL A 416 2.88 2.06 6.38
N PRO A 417 1.65 2.61 6.38
CA PRO A 417 0.74 2.47 7.51
C PRO A 417 0.47 0.99 7.78
N PHE A 418 0.70 0.55 9.02
CA PHE A 418 0.24 -0.75 9.52
C PHE A 418 -0.87 -0.53 10.54
N TYR A 419 -1.92 -1.33 10.44
CA TYR A 419 -3.07 -1.25 11.35
C TYR A 419 -3.05 -2.47 12.28
N PRO A 420 -3.59 -2.34 13.51
CA PRO A 420 -3.71 -3.50 14.39
C PRO A 420 -4.73 -4.50 13.86
N GLU A 421 -4.48 -5.78 14.13
CA GLU A 421 -5.46 -6.85 13.99
C GLU A 421 -6.35 -6.88 15.24
N GLY A 422 -7.54 -6.27 15.16
CA GLY A 422 -8.50 -6.26 16.27
C GLY A 422 -8.47 -5.00 17.12
N ALA A 423 -8.76 -5.13 18.41
CA ALA A 423 -9.19 -4.01 19.27
C ALA A 423 -8.09 -3.11 19.84
N ALA A 424 -6.92 -3.02 19.21
CA ALA A 424 -5.84 -2.15 19.68
C ALA A 424 -5.94 -0.74 19.09
N ASP A 425 -5.28 0.21 19.75
CA ASP A 425 -5.10 1.56 19.24
C ASP A 425 -4.23 1.54 17.97
N ILE A 426 -4.65 2.31 16.97
CA ILE A 426 -3.85 2.55 15.78
C ILE A 426 -2.63 3.39 16.19
N ASP A 427 -1.45 2.96 15.72
CA ASP A 427 -0.21 3.69 15.95
C ASP A 427 -0.25 5.12 15.37
N GLU A 428 0.50 6.02 16.00
CA GLU A 428 0.62 7.42 15.62
C GLU A 428 0.93 7.60 14.13
N SER A 429 1.90 6.85 13.61
CA SER A 429 2.36 6.98 12.22
C SER A 429 1.29 6.58 11.21
N SER A 430 0.48 5.57 11.55
CA SER A 430 -0.61 5.06 10.73
C SER A 430 -1.87 5.93 10.76
N LEU A 431 -2.02 6.82 11.75
CA LEU A 431 -3.15 7.75 11.84
C LEU A 431 -2.96 9.02 11.01
N GLN A 432 -1.72 9.44 10.79
CA GLN A 432 -1.40 10.69 10.10
C GLN A 432 -2.05 10.83 8.70
N PRO A 433 -2.14 9.79 7.84
CA PRO A 433 -2.87 9.88 6.57
C PRO A 433 -4.34 10.29 6.73
N MET A 434 -5.07 9.64 7.64
CA MET A 434 -6.49 9.95 7.89
C MET A 434 -6.67 11.38 8.43
N VAL A 435 -5.73 11.83 9.25
CA VAL A 435 -5.73 13.18 9.80
C VAL A 435 -5.41 14.23 8.73
N LEU A 436 -4.50 13.93 7.81
CA LEU A 436 -4.22 14.84 6.70
C LEU A 436 -5.45 15.03 5.80
N ASP A 437 -6.21 13.97 5.51
CA ASP A 437 -7.45 14.08 4.75
C ASP A 437 -8.48 14.98 5.46
N GLN A 438 -8.56 14.90 6.80
CA GLN A 438 -9.39 15.82 7.59
C GLN A 438 -8.89 17.28 7.51
N ILE A 439 -7.58 17.49 7.47
CA ILE A 439 -6.99 18.82 7.29
C ILE A 439 -7.36 19.41 5.93
N PHE A 440 -7.31 18.62 4.85
CA PHE A 440 -7.77 19.06 3.54
C PHE A 440 -9.27 19.40 3.54
N TYR A 441 -10.09 18.60 4.22
CA TYR A 441 -11.50 18.91 4.39
C TYR A 441 -11.71 20.28 5.08
N TYR A 442 -10.91 20.62 6.10
CA TYR A 442 -10.94 21.97 6.68
C TYR A 442 -10.52 23.06 5.70
N MET A 443 -9.51 22.81 4.87
CA MET A 443 -9.09 23.77 3.84
C MET A 443 -10.21 24.06 2.83
N GLU A 444 -11.03 23.06 2.50
CA GLU A 444 -12.16 23.22 1.59
C GLU A 444 -13.36 23.91 2.23
N MET A 445 -13.62 23.64 3.52
CA MET A 445 -14.78 24.19 4.24
C MET A 445 -14.57 25.61 4.75
N ALA A 446 -13.34 26.00 5.06
CA ALA A 446 -13.07 27.30 5.67
C ALA A 446 -13.31 28.47 4.68
N PRO A 447 -14.04 29.54 5.09
CA PRO A 447 -14.38 30.64 4.19
C PRO A 447 -13.15 31.31 3.57
N ALA A 448 -13.19 31.47 2.24
CA ALA A 448 -12.15 32.11 1.44
C ALA A 448 -10.74 31.53 1.64
N MET A 449 -10.61 30.29 2.15
CA MET A 449 -9.32 29.68 2.46
C MET A 449 -8.35 29.63 1.27
N PRO A 450 -8.75 29.33 0.02
CA PRO A 450 -7.83 29.39 -1.12
C PRO A 450 -7.10 30.74 -1.24
N HIS A 451 -7.84 31.85 -1.16
CA HIS A 451 -7.28 33.22 -1.21
C HIS A 451 -6.46 33.58 0.03
N ARG A 452 -6.75 32.98 1.19
CA ARG A 452 -5.99 33.19 2.43
C ARG A 452 -4.66 32.44 2.37
N LEU A 453 -4.68 31.19 1.93
CA LEU A 453 -3.49 30.38 1.69
C LEU A 453 -2.60 31.00 0.61
N GLU A 454 -3.15 31.65 -0.42
CA GLU A 454 -2.37 32.40 -1.42
C GLU A 454 -1.40 33.42 -0.84
N LYS A 455 -1.68 34.00 0.32
CA LYS A 455 -0.83 35.00 0.98
C LYS A 455 0.27 34.42 1.86
N ILE A 456 0.35 33.09 1.95
CA ILE A 456 1.29 32.39 2.82
C ILE A 456 2.56 32.09 2.04
N ASP A 457 3.66 32.72 2.47
CA ASP A 457 4.98 32.56 1.85
C ASP A 457 5.85 31.52 2.56
N LYS A 458 5.70 31.35 3.88
CA LYS A 458 6.51 30.46 4.72
C LYS A 458 5.67 29.45 5.47
N VAL A 459 6.07 28.18 5.39
CA VAL A 459 5.38 27.04 6.00
C VAL A 459 6.35 26.18 6.82
N LEU A 460 5.97 25.84 8.04
CA LEU A 460 6.65 24.84 8.87
C LEU A 460 5.84 23.55 8.89
N ILE A 461 6.47 22.41 8.64
CA ILE A 461 5.89 21.08 8.84
C ILE A 461 6.75 20.36 9.86
N HIS A 462 6.13 19.95 10.97
CA HIS A 462 6.83 19.34 12.09
C HIS A 462 6.10 18.09 12.56
N THR A 463 6.82 16.96 12.62
CA THR A 463 6.38 15.63 13.12
C THR A 463 5.19 14.99 12.37
N PHE A 464 4.96 15.41 11.13
CA PHE A 464 4.04 14.77 10.17
C PHE A 464 4.78 13.78 9.25
N ASP A 465 5.69 12.99 9.81
CA ASP A 465 6.68 12.19 9.08
C ASP A 465 6.07 11.32 7.97
N THR A 466 4.89 10.71 8.17
CA THR A 466 4.36 9.77 7.18
C THR A 466 3.67 10.43 5.99
N VAL A 467 3.34 11.72 6.09
CA VAL A 467 2.52 12.45 5.10
C VAL A 467 3.13 13.78 4.62
N LEU A 468 4.43 13.98 4.84
CA LEU A 468 5.14 15.22 4.50
C LEU A 468 4.86 15.73 3.08
N ALA A 469 4.83 14.83 2.08
CA ALA A 469 4.57 15.20 0.69
C ALA A 469 3.17 15.80 0.48
N GLY A 470 2.17 15.35 1.25
CA GLY A 470 0.81 15.86 1.18
C GLY A 470 0.66 17.25 1.77
N CYS A 471 1.51 17.64 2.72
CA CYS A 471 1.49 18.97 3.33
C CYS A 471 2.08 20.08 2.42
N ILE A 472 2.72 19.70 1.30
CA ILE A 472 3.46 20.62 0.44
C ILE A 472 2.68 20.88 -0.86
N ASP A 473 2.36 22.14 -1.11
CA ASP A 473 1.69 22.61 -2.32
C ASP A 473 2.73 22.95 -3.38
N CYS A 474 2.81 22.13 -4.43
CA CYS A 474 3.75 22.35 -5.53
C CYS A 474 3.18 23.24 -6.65
N THR A 475 1.97 23.78 -6.52
CA THR A 475 1.36 24.60 -7.57
C THR A 475 1.92 26.02 -7.62
N LYS A 476 2.59 26.47 -6.55
CA LYS A 476 3.23 27.77 -6.42
C LYS A 476 4.49 27.68 -5.58
N GLU A 477 5.39 28.63 -5.79
CA GLU A 477 6.60 28.75 -5.01
C GLU A 477 6.30 29.24 -3.58
N ARG A 478 6.79 28.50 -2.58
CA ARG A 478 6.77 28.87 -1.15
C ARG A 478 8.01 28.33 -0.46
N GLU A 479 8.38 28.94 0.65
CA GLU A 479 9.42 28.43 1.54
C GLU A 479 8.84 27.41 2.52
N TYR A 480 9.29 26.16 2.39
CA TYR A 480 8.88 25.06 3.28
C TYR A 480 10.08 24.62 4.12
N THR A 481 9.91 24.67 5.44
CA THR A 481 10.81 24.01 6.39
C THR A 481 10.13 22.76 6.92
N VAL A 482 10.71 21.60 6.64
CA VAL A 482 10.24 20.29 7.11
C VAL A 482 11.21 19.79 8.16
N LEU A 483 10.71 19.57 9.38
CA LEU A 483 11.46 18.91 10.46
C LEU A 483 11.02 17.44 10.51
N TYR A 484 11.92 16.54 10.09
CA TYR A 484 11.66 15.10 10.10
C TYR A 484 12.38 14.39 11.24
N SER A 485 11.73 13.36 11.76
CA SER A 485 12.25 12.51 12.86
C SER A 485 12.57 11.07 12.41
N ASP A 486 11.99 10.62 11.28
CA ASP A 486 12.24 9.29 10.70
C ASP A 486 12.83 9.41 9.29
N ASN A 487 14.04 8.88 9.11
CA ASN A 487 14.81 9.00 7.87
C ASN A 487 14.13 8.29 6.70
N GLU A 488 13.55 7.12 6.93
CA GLU A 488 12.93 6.31 5.89
C GLU A 488 11.67 7.00 5.35
N PHE A 489 10.83 7.53 6.24
CA PHE A 489 9.65 8.32 5.83
C PHE A 489 10.03 9.62 5.14
N ALA A 490 11.08 10.31 5.60
CA ALA A 490 11.58 11.53 4.96
C ALA A 490 12.01 11.27 3.51
N GLN A 491 12.81 10.22 3.27
CA GLN A 491 13.21 9.84 1.91
C GLN A 491 12.02 9.48 1.03
N LYS A 492 11.10 8.63 1.52
CA LYS A 492 9.92 8.22 0.76
C LYS A 492 9.06 9.41 0.35
N ASN A 493 8.82 10.35 1.26
CA ASN A 493 8.05 11.55 0.97
C ASN A 493 8.77 12.50 0.01
N ALA A 494 10.08 12.69 0.15
CA ALA A 494 10.87 13.47 -0.81
C ALA A 494 10.77 12.91 -2.24
N GLN A 495 10.86 11.57 -2.38
CA GLN A 495 10.73 10.89 -3.67
C GLN A 495 9.31 11.03 -4.27
N LEU A 496 8.28 10.88 -3.43
CA LEU A 496 6.88 11.05 -3.84
C LEU A 496 6.57 12.48 -4.29
N LEU A 497 7.02 13.47 -3.51
CA LEU A 497 6.85 14.90 -3.80
C LEU A 497 7.52 15.26 -5.13
N TRP A 498 8.77 14.83 -5.32
CA TRP A 498 9.50 15.08 -6.55
C TRP A 498 8.80 14.47 -7.76
N ASN A 499 8.37 13.20 -7.68
CA ASN A 499 7.64 12.52 -8.75
C ASN A 499 6.34 13.25 -9.11
N TYR A 500 5.58 13.66 -8.08
CA TYR A 500 4.33 14.37 -8.26
C TYR A 500 4.54 15.68 -9.03
N ALA A 501 5.51 16.49 -8.61
CA ALA A 501 5.82 17.77 -9.25
C ALA A 501 6.45 17.60 -10.65
N ALA A 502 7.35 16.64 -10.84
CA ALA A 502 7.97 16.35 -12.13
C ALA A 502 6.95 15.92 -13.20
N SER A 503 5.92 15.18 -12.79
CA SER A 503 4.84 14.74 -13.68
C SER A 503 3.93 15.89 -14.15
N ARG A 504 3.97 17.04 -13.47
CA ARG A 504 3.14 18.23 -13.72
C ARG A 504 3.95 19.46 -14.16
N ASP A 505 5.26 19.29 -14.38
CA ASP A 505 6.17 20.38 -14.72
C ASP A 505 6.18 21.51 -13.67
N GLN A 506 6.14 21.11 -12.39
CA GLN A 506 6.01 21.99 -11.21
C GLN A 506 7.25 22.00 -10.30
N LEU A 507 8.39 21.43 -10.75
CA LEU A 507 9.59 21.32 -9.91
C LEU A 507 10.17 22.67 -9.49
N ASP A 508 10.12 23.69 -10.34
CA ASP A 508 10.68 25.01 -10.02
C ASP A 508 10.04 25.64 -8.77
N ASN A 509 8.77 25.33 -8.50
CA ASN A 509 8.07 25.80 -7.31
C ASN A 509 8.61 25.20 -6.00
N LEU A 510 9.40 24.12 -6.07
CA LEU A 510 9.91 23.39 -4.91
C LEU A 510 11.37 23.74 -4.57
N GLN A 511 11.96 24.75 -5.21
CA GLN A 511 13.36 25.16 -4.96
C GLN A 511 13.62 25.58 -3.51
N LYS A 512 12.60 26.11 -2.82
CA LYS A 512 12.67 26.59 -1.42
C LYS A 512 12.12 25.58 -0.40
N VAL A 513 12.09 24.30 -0.74
CA VAL A 513 11.67 23.21 0.16
C VAL A 513 12.91 22.56 0.78
N SER A 514 12.99 22.55 2.11
CA SER A 514 14.09 21.95 2.86
C SER A 514 13.59 20.94 3.88
N PHE A 515 14.15 19.73 3.83
CA PHE A 515 13.95 18.65 4.79
C PHE A 515 15.17 18.62 5.72
N LEU A 516 14.94 18.87 6.99
CA LEU A 516 15.98 19.03 8.01
C LEU A 516 15.76 18.04 9.16
N PRO A 517 16.81 17.38 9.67
CA PRO A 517 16.72 16.56 10.88
C PRO A 517 16.20 17.40 12.05
N GLU A 518 15.10 16.97 12.67
CA GLU A 518 14.47 17.66 13.80
C GLU A 518 15.47 17.93 14.93
N ALA A 519 16.23 16.91 15.31
CA ALA A 519 17.16 16.95 16.44
C ALA A 519 18.22 18.07 16.32
N GLU A 520 18.59 18.44 15.09
CA GLU A 520 19.64 19.44 14.85
C GLU A 520 19.08 20.83 14.58
N HIS A 521 17.83 20.92 14.10
CA HIS A 521 17.30 22.16 13.51
C HIS A 521 16.09 22.76 14.24
N ILE A 522 15.55 22.09 15.26
CA ILE A 522 14.35 22.55 15.97
C ILE A 522 14.47 23.97 16.52
N ALA A 523 15.55 24.29 17.23
CA ALA A 523 15.74 25.61 17.84
C ALA A 523 15.82 26.73 16.78
N HIS A 524 16.50 26.45 15.66
CA HIS A 524 16.58 27.40 14.56
C HIS A 524 15.22 27.58 13.87
N ALA A 525 14.50 26.50 13.60
CA ALA A 525 13.19 26.55 12.96
C ALA A 525 12.19 27.38 13.75
N TYR A 526 12.13 27.22 15.08
CA TYR A 526 11.23 28.00 15.95
C TYR A 526 11.69 29.43 16.25
N SER A 527 12.91 29.81 15.86
CA SER A 527 13.35 31.21 15.87
C SER A 527 12.82 32.02 14.66
N THR A 528 12.23 31.32 13.68
CA THR A 528 11.65 31.91 12.46
C THR A 528 10.14 32.08 12.60
N GLN A 529 9.56 33.00 11.82
CA GLN A 529 8.11 33.23 11.76
C GLN A 529 7.50 32.60 10.50
N TYR A 530 6.33 31.96 10.64
CA TYR A 530 5.62 31.28 9.55
C TYR A 530 4.19 31.78 9.40
N GLY A 531 3.66 31.77 8.17
CA GLY A 531 2.25 32.04 7.92
C GLY A 531 1.37 30.80 8.10
N LEU A 532 1.97 29.61 8.04
CA LEU A 532 1.31 28.32 8.24
C LEU A 532 2.21 27.34 8.98
N ILE A 533 1.66 26.63 9.95
CA ILE A 533 2.36 25.55 10.66
C ILE A 533 1.49 24.29 10.65
N PHE A 534 2.08 23.15 10.30
CA PHE A 534 1.55 21.81 10.57
C PHE A 534 2.32 21.23 11.73
N LYS A 535 1.65 20.90 12.83
CA LYS A 535 2.26 20.23 13.99
C LYS A 535 1.45 19.04 14.46
N TRP A 536 2.12 17.90 14.57
CA TRP A 536 1.64 16.75 15.34
C TRP A 536 2.34 16.71 16.69
N ILE A 537 1.61 16.71 17.82
CA ILE A 537 2.21 16.50 19.14
C ILE A 537 2.32 14.99 19.38
N PRO A 538 3.54 14.41 19.50
CA PRO A 538 3.71 12.98 19.68
C PRO A 538 3.01 12.46 20.95
N PHE A 539 2.46 11.25 20.89
CA PHE A 539 1.67 10.62 21.96
C PHE A 539 2.41 10.56 23.30
N MET A 540 3.73 10.38 23.25
CA MET A 540 4.57 10.34 24.46
C MET A 540 4.51 11.61 25.30
N TYR A 541 4.13 12.75 24.73
CA TYR A 541 3.99 14.02 25.46
C TYR A 541 2.57 14.29 25.95
N HIS A 542 1.56 13.54 25.51
CA HIS A 542 0.16 13.79 25.89
C HIS A 542 -0.07 13.76 27.41
N PRO A 543 0.59 12.87 28.18
CA PRO A 543 0.49 12.89 29.65
C PRO A 543 1.19 14.08 30.30
N ASP A 544 2.14 14.73 29.62
CA ASP A 544 2.92 15.84 30.13
C ASP A 544 2.31 17.18 29.68
N ARG A 545 1.50 17.75 30.58
CA ARG A 545 0.83 19.03 30.34
C ARG A 545 1.82 20.17 30.13
N GLU A 546 2.92 20.19 30.89
CA GLU A 546 3.91 21.27 30.81
C GLU A 546 4.63 21.23 29.47
N ALA A 547 5.04 20.03 29.02
CA ALA A 547 5.61 19.86 27.69
C ALA A 547 4.64 20.28 26.57
N CYS A 548 3.36 19.88 26.66
CA CYS A 548 2.33 20.28 25.70
C CYS A 548 2.10 21.79 25.66
N GLU A 549 2.07 22.45 26.81
CA GLU A 549 1.91 23.90 26.92
C GLU A 549 3.13 24.66 26.38
N ASN A 550 4.34 24.21 26.72
CA ASN A 550 5.59 24.77 26.20
C ASN A 550 5.66 24.65 24.66
N MET A 551 5.22 23.51 24.11
CA MET A 551 5.10 23.33 22.65
C MET A 551 4.07 24.30 22.05
N LEU A 552 2.91 24.48 22.67
CA LEU A 552 1.91 25.44 22.22
C LEU A 552 2.44 26.87 22.24
N GLN A 553 3.14 27.26 23.30
CA GLN A 553 3.77 28.57 23.42
C GLN A 553 4.82 28.79 22.33
N ALA A 554 5.66 27.80 22.04
CA ALA A 554 6.64 27.88 20.96
C ALA A 554 5.97 28.02 19.58
N LEU A 555 4.90 27.26 19.33
CA LEU A 555 4.11 27.35 18.10
C LEU A 555 3.47 28.72 17.92
N THR A 556 2.87 29.27 18.97
CA THR A 556 2.28 30.62 18.90
C THR A 556 3.35 31.68 18.72
N GLY A 557 4.52 31.50 19.35
CA GLY A 557 5.69 32.35 19.15
C GLY A 557 6.16 32.38 17.70
N ALA A 558 6.20 31.23 17.02
CA ALA A 558 6.65 31.08 15.63
C ALA A 558 5.58 31.40 14.56
N LEU A 559 4.31 31.59 14.96
CA LEU A 559 3.22 31.85 14.02
C LEU A 559 3.01 33.36 13.81
N LEU A 560 2.91 33.82 12.56
CA LEU A 560 2.59 35.20 12.25
C LEU A 560 1.16 35.58 12.67
N PRO A 561 0.89 36.84 13.02
CA PRO A 561 -0.48 37.33 13.18
C PRO A 561 -1.33 37.06 11.93
N GLY A 562 -2.54 36.51 12.10
CA GLY A 562 -3.40 36.04 10.99
C GLY A 562 -2.92 34.75 10.31
N GLY A 563 -1.83 34.15 10.80
CA GLY A 563 -1.33 32.85 10.35
C GLY A 563 -2.17 31.69 10.89
N PHE A 564 -2.05 30.54 10.23
CA PHE A 564 -2.80 29.34 10.58
C PHE A 564 -1.94 28.25 11.20
N LEU A 565 -2.55 27.47 12.09
CA LEU A 565 -1.95 26.29 12.69
C LEU A 565 -2.89 25.11 12.53
N TYR A 566 -2.43 24.09 11.79
CA TYR A 566 -3.00 22.74 11.85
C TYR A 566 -2.28 21.98 12.96
N LEU A 567 -2.96 21.88 14.11
CA LEU A 567 -2.43 21.20 15.28
C LEU A 567 -3.16 19.88 15.49
N VAL A 568 -2.40 18.82 15.68
CA VAL A 568 -2.91 17.52 16.11
C VAL A 568 -2.33 17.23 17.48
N GLY A 569 -3.18 17.00 18.47
CA GLY A 569 -2.71 16.85 19.84
C GLY A 569 -3.83 16.56 20.84
N PRO A 570 -3.50 16.54 22.14
CA PRO A 570 -4.45 16.18 23.18
C PRO A 570 -5.52 17.27 23.35
N ARG A 571 -6.78 16.84 23.42
CA ARG A 571 -7.98 17.70 23.55
C ARG A 571 -7.88 18.78 24.65
N PRO A 572 -7.31 18.52 25.83
CA PRO A 572 -7.16 19.53 26.88
C PRO A 572 -6.44 20.81 26.46
N LEU A 573 -5.60 20.79 25.41
CA LEU A 573 -4.92 21.98 24.90
C LEU A 573 -5.89 23.09 24.45
N GLN A 574 -7.12 22.73 24.09
CA GLN A 574 -8.14 23.69 23.68
C GLN A 574 -8.39 24.77 24.73
N GLY A 575 -8.28 24.43 26.02
CA GLY A 575 -8.45 25.37 27.13
C GLY A 575 -7.38 26.47 27.21
N LEU A 576 -6.27 26.33 26.48
CA LEU A 576 -5.15 27.28 26.48
C LEU A 576 -5.13 28.19 25.25
N PHE A 577 -5.92 27.89 24.20
CA PHE A 577 -5.84 28.61 22.93
C PHE A 577 -6.13 30.10 23.06
N GLU A 578 -7.19 30.48 23.79
CA GLU A 578 -7.53 31.89 24.01
C GLU A 578 -6.42 32.62 24.78
N HIS A 579 -5.84 31.97 25.79
CA HIS A 579 -4.74 32.52 26.59
C HIS A 579 -3.52 32.86 25.71
N TYR A 580 -3.21 32.00 24.73
CA TYR A 580 -2.12 32.21 23.78
C TYR A 580 -2.53 32.96 22.50
N GLY A 581 -3.73 33.56 22.47
CA GLY A 581 -4.18 34.40 21.35
C GLY A 581 -4.52 33.63 20.06
N LEU A 582 -4.99 32.40 20.18
CA LEU A 582 -5.44 31.57 19.06
C LEU A 582 -6.97 31.46 19.03
N ASP A 583 -7.57 31.72 17.88
CA ASP A 583 -8.97 31.44 17.59
C ASP A 583 -9.11 30.04 17.00
N THR A 584 -10.07 29.26 17.51
CA THR A 584 -10.38 27.94 16.97
C THR A 584 -11.40 28.08 15.84
N LEU A 585 -10.97 27.81 14.61
CA LEU A 585 -11.88 27.81 13.45
C LEU A 585 -12.63 26.48 13.36
N TYR A 586 -11.90 25.37 13.49
CA TYR A 586 -12.46 24.02 13.50
C TYR A 586 -11.71 23.14 14.50
N ASN A 587 -12.42 22.16 15.05
CA ASN A 587 -11.83 21.07 15.82
C ASN A 587 -12.69 19.82 15.69
N ASP A 588 -12.06 18.66 15.55
CA ASP A 588 -12.75 17.37 15.56
C ASP A 588 -11.91 16.33 16.32
N PRO A 589 -12.49 15.58 17.27
CA PRO A 589 -11.87 14.37 17.80
C PRO A 589 -11.67 13.35 16.67
N VAL A 590 -10.50 12.69 16.64
CA VAL A 590 -10.17 11.74 15.55
C VAL A 590 -11.18 10.61 15.43
N HIS A 591 -11.69 10.11 16.57
CA HIS A 591 -12.70 9.04 16.58
C HIS A 591 -14.04 9.43 15.92
N ASN A 592 -14.29 10.73 15.68
CA ASN A 592 -15.50 11.22 15.01
C ASN A 592 -15.28 11.61 13.54
N MET A 593 -14.03 11.56 13.05
CA MET A 593 -13.72 11.96 11.68
C MET A 593 -14.34 10.99 10.66
N PRO A 594 -14.88 11.49 9.53
CA PRO A 594 -15.41 10.64 8.47
C PRO A 594 -14.44 9.56 7.99
N PHE A 595 -13.15 9.89 7.88
CA PHE A 595 -12.10 8.97 7.42
C PHE A 595 -11.85 7.83 8.41
N PHE A 596 -11.86 8.10 9.72
CA PHE A 596 -11.79 7.04 10.72
C PHE A 596 -13.06 6.19 10.74
N ARG A 597 -14.25 6.80 10.55
CA ARG A 597 -15.50 6.04 10.40
C ARG A 597 -15.49 5.14 9.16
N GLN A 598 -14.83 5.57 8.08
CA GLN A 598 -14.61 4.73 6.91
C GLN A 598 -13.63 3.58 7.21
N HIS A 599 -12.54 3.84 7.94
CA HIS A 599 -11.62 2.81 8.43
C HIS A 599 -12.34 1.74 9.27
N LEU A 600 -13.26 2.13 10.14
CA LEU A 600 -14.04 1.18 10.95
C LEU A 600 -14.96 0.26 10.12
N LYS A 601 -15.33 0.62 8.90
CA LYS A 601 -16.02 -0.33 8.00
C LYS A 601 -15.12 -1.51 7.62
N MET A 602 -13.82 -1.27 7.66
CA MET A 602 -12.78 -2.24 7.32
C MET A 602 -12.26 -3.01 8.51
N CYS A 603 -11.94 -2.29 9.58
CA CYS A 603 -11.40 -2.84 10.81
C CYS A 603 -12.24 -2.31 11.98
N PRO A 604 -13.43 -2.89 12.23
CA PRO A 604 -14.45 -2.34 13.11
C PRO A 604 -14.08 -2.28 14.59
N GLU A 605 -13.07 -3.05 15.00
CA GLU A 605 -12.60 -3.09 16.39
C GLU A 605 -11.49 -2.09 16.68
N ASN A 606 -10.82 -1.54 15.65
CA ASN A 606 -9.66 -0.68 15.84
C ASN A 606 -10.03 0.56 16.65
N GLN A 607 -9.13 0.96 17.52
CA GLN A 607 -9.31 2.10 18.41
C GLN A 607 -8.35 3.23 18.03
N VAL A 608 -8.61 4.42 18.57
CA VAL A 608 -7.70 5.56 18.48
C VAL A 608 -7.62 6.20 19.84
N HIS A 609 -6.50 6.87 20.10
CA HIS A 609 -6.30 7.58 21.35
C HIS A 609 -7.48 8.54 21.62
N PRO A 610 -8.19 8.42 22.75
CA PRO A 610 -9.48 9.08 22.97
C PRO A 610 -9.38 10.60 23.01
N ASP A 611 -8.24 11.11 23.49
CA ASP A 611 -7.97 12.55 23.58
C ASP A 611 -7.40 13.15 22.30
N LEU A 612 -7.17 12.36 21.24
CA LEU A 612 -6.58 12.88 20.00
C LEU A 612 -7.59 13.74 19.24
N CYS A 613 -7.21 14.98 18.98
CA CYS A 613 -8.03 15.96 18.29
C CYS A 613 -7.21 16.68 17.21
N VAL A 614 -7.86 17.01 16.10
CA VAL A 614 -7.29 17.85 15.04
C VAL A 614 -7.92 19.23 15.16
N PHE A 615 -7.09 20.27 15.11
CA PHE A 615 -7.48 21.65 15.26
C PHE A 615 -7.00 22.46 14.05
N LEU A 616 -7.89 23.32 13.52
CA LEU A 616 -7.50 24.43 12.67
C LEU A 616 -7.65 25.72 13.48
N LEU A 617 -6.51 26.35 13.75
CA LEU A 617 -6.39 27.54 14.58
C LEU A 617 -5.89 28.73 13.75
N GLU A 618 -6.28 29.93 14.15
CA GLU A 618 -5.79 31.20 13.59
C GLU A 618 -5.23 32.08 14.69
N LYS A 619 -4.05 32.67 14.49
CA LYS A 619 -3.47 33.61 15.45
C LYS A 619 -4.15 34.98 15.31
N LYS A 620 -4.64 35.52 16.43
CA LYS A 620 -5.23 36.86 16.47
C LYS A 620 -4.24 37.90 15.96
N ALA A 621 -4.72 38.80 15.11
CA ALA A 621 -4.00 40.03 14.82
C ALA A 621 -3.89 40.86 16.12
N PRO A 622 -2.73 41.45 16.44
CA PRO A 622 -2.68 42.40 17.53
C PRO A 622 -3.68 43.52 17.23
N GLU A 623 -4.62 43.77 18.15
CA GLU A 623 -5.46 44.95 18.08
C GLU A 623 -4.54 46.18 17.92
N GLU A 624 -4.83 47.05 16.94
CA GLU A 624 -4.17 48.35 16.83
C GLU A 624 -4.40 49.12 18.13
N LYS A 625 -3.48 48.97 19.08
CA LYS A 625 -3.42 49.81 20.26
C LYS A 625 -3.15 51.22 19.75
N LYS A 626 -4.18 52.07 19.78
CA LYS A 626 -3.98 53.52 19.76
C LYS A 626 -2.93 53.83 20.81
N GLU A 627 -1.78 54.32 20.35
CA GLU A 627 -0.63 54.62 21.16
C GLU A 627 -1.01 55.48 22.37
N ILE A 628 -0.68 54.98 23.55
CA ILE A 628 -0.25 55.81 24.66
C ILE A 628 1.05 55.17 25.17
N GLN A 629 2.19 55.79 24.83
CA GLN A 629 3.49 55.55 25.51
C GLN A 629 3.43 56.08 26.95
N PRO A 630 4.36 55.75 27.88
CA PRO A 630 5.56 54.90 27.82
C PRO A 630 5.50 53.78 28.92
N ALA A 631 6.46 52.91 29.23
CA ALA A 631 7.91 53.02 29.30
C ALA A 631 8.63 51.67 29.10
N SER A 632 9.91 51.80 28.78
CA SER A 632 10.92 50.75 28.64
C SER A 632 10.99 49.80 29.83
N ASP A 633 10.98 48.50 29.56
CA ASP A 633 11.90 47.58 30.20
C ASP A 633 12.26 46.46 29.23
N GLN A 634 13.56 46.35 28.97
CA GLN A 634 14.16 45.26 28.21
C GLN A 634 14.16 44.01 29.07
N ALA A 635 13.40 42.99 28.67
CA ALA A 635 13.60 41.63 29.11
C ALA A 635 13.90 40.77 27.87
N THR A 636 15.19 40.57 27.60
CA THR A 636 15.68 39.49 26.75
C THR A 636 15.34 38.15 27.41
N SER A 637 14.33 37.44 26.91
CA SER A 637 14.10 36.05 27.29
C SER A 637 15.07 35.16 26.53
N ASN A 638 16.10 34.68 27.23
CA ASN A 638 16.95 33.59 26.75
C ASN A 638 16.09 32.31 26.66
N PHE A 639 15.83 31.85 25.44
CA PHE A 639 15.36 30.50 25.15
C PHE A 639 16.57 29.56 25.24
N ASP A 640 16.58 28.61 26.17
CA ASP A 640 17.77 27.78 26.49
C ASP A 640 17.90 26.48 25.69
N GLY A 641 17.01 26.25 24.71
CA GLY A 641 17.08 25.10 23.81
C GLY A 641 16.68 23.77 24.45
N THR A 642 16.09 23.73 25.65
CA THR A 642 15.55 22.49 26.22
C THR A 642 14.10 22.22 25.79
N VAL A 643 13.92 21.84 24.52
CA VAL A 643 12.77 21.00 24.13
C VAL A 643 13.21 19.55 24.37
N PRO A 644 12.43 18.69 25.06
CA PRO A 644 12.88 17.33 25.35
C PRO A 644 13.16 16.56 24.05
N GLN A 645 14.43 16.37 23.70
CA GLN A 645 14.84 15.37 22.73
C GLN A 645 14.66 13.99 23.37
N MET A 646 13.98 13.07 22.68
CA MET A 646 14.38 11.67 22.50
C MET A 646 13.31 10.93 21.69
N ARG A 647 13.58 10.65 20.40
CA ARG A 647 13.18 9.38 19.77
C ARG A 647 14.44 8.71 19.25
N GLY A 648 14.92 7.72 20.01
CA GLY A 648 15.47 6.53 19.38
C GLY A 648 14.28 5.66 19.03
N PHE A 649 13.84 5.66 17.78
CA PHE A 649 12.88 4.67 17.29
C PHE A 649 13.56 3.30 17.35
N ARG A 650 13.40 2.57 18.45
CA ARG A 650 13.42 1.11 18.39
C ARG A 650 12.00 0.71 18.05
N ARG A 651 11.77 0.34 16.80
CA ARG A 651 10.72 -0.66 16.53
C ARG A 651 11.21 -1.91 17.26
N ASP A 652 10.41 -2.42 18.19
CA ASP A 652 10.67 -3.79 18.63
C ASP A 652 10.56 -4.67 17.38
N ASN A 653 11.67 -5.34 17.07
CA ASN A 653 11.89 -6.11 15.84
C ASN A 653 10.88 -7.24 15.65
#